data_AF-A0A450UKN5-F1
#
_entry.id   AF-A0A450UKN5-F1
#
_cell.length_a   1.000
_cell.length_b   1.000
_cell.length_c   1.000
_cell.angle_alpha   90.00
_cell.angle_beta   90.00
_cell.angle_gamma   90.00
#
_symmetry.space_group_name_H-M   'P 1'
#
loop_
_entity.id
_entity.type
_entity.pdbx_description
1 polymer ?
#
loop_
_entity_poly.entity_id
_entity_poly.type
_entity_poly.pdbx_seq_one_letter_code
_entity_poly.pdbx_strand_id
1 'polypeptide(L)'
;MKTDSKHMPPENSQEIRMEIKEIDRENQISPPTDRKKTDYKKYAMWIAVFLVISGIISCLVWCNSDPKLMVSANVPGTMIYLDGESVGSAGSTILGLAAGEHDIRVEKPGFCPAETRITLVTGQEHTVHAVLAPCGSGDFTDLVVDANVSEAEVYIDGKMVGRTKTRHRTLDPGEHKIQVKREGYFPSEVAITLIAGEKHTLYAVLPEITPPPKLIVDADIPESMAYIDGKLAGMTPTPPHTLSPGKHKIRVIKKQHESVQVGIELSARDKDAVTVHALLESLPEESYLVVDTDVPGGIFHIDGNPVDATGPMFHALSPGRHEVRLKTRGRELMGTEITLAAGERHTLYAVSSIDPKPERRLPPEWPRPSATAQPPSRDLLCGRLQSSHKKPKMIEVPTEGKDAGSPEGDDLYFEEAPKSHVEPPPEPFALGATEVTFDEYDRFACATGRELPNDGGWGRGRRPVIDVDWHDAVAYAKWLSRRTGKKYRLPSEAEWEYAARAGSTTRYFWGDEVESTCTYANGYDLSAKGAHHYYWDHLPCDDGQANIAPVGSYQPNPFDLFDMIGNVQEWTADCWQAGGKTLSGGNASGSERDGSCIWRVIRGGAWQSRPANLQSAHRGRLIANGANNSLGFRLAEDLSP
;
A
#
# COMPACT_ATOMS: atom_id res chain seq x y z
N MET A 1 26.79 -58.19 7.61
CA MET A 1 26.88 -58.04 6.13
C MET A 1 26.85 -56.55 5.82
N LYS A 2 27.87 -56.07 5.11
CA LYS A 2 27.97 -54.75 4.47
C LYS A 2 26.80 -54.53 3.49
N THR A 3 26.37 -53.33 3.11
CA THR A 3 27.11 -52.22 2.43
C THR A 3 26.36 -50.88 2.61
N ASP A 4 27.01 -49.82 3.12
CA ASP A 4 27.66 -48.65 2.44
C ASP A 4 26.72 -47.42 2.32
N SER A 5 26.86 -46.34 3.13
CA SER A 5 27.79 -45.16 3.13
C SER A 5 27.51 -44.16 2.00
N LYS A 6 27.34 -42.84 2.16
CA LYS A 6 27.94 -41.74 2.99
C LYS A 6 26.89 -40.60 3.14
N HIS A 7 26.94 -39.52 3.95
CA HIS A 7 27.83 -38.91 4.95
C HIS A 7 27.00 -37.81 5.70
N MET A 8 27.25 -37.59 7.00
CA MET A 8 26.79 -36.47 7.88
C MET A 8 27.84 -36.35 9.03
N PRO A 9 28.02 -35.21 9.74
CA PRO A 9 27.30 -35.00 11.03
C PRO A 9 27.14 -33.52 11.53
N PRO A 10 26.32 -33.31 12.60
CA PRO A 10 26.34 -32.15 13.51
C PRO A 10 26.68 -32.51 14.99
N GLU A 11 27.17 -31.57 15.80
CA GLU A 11 27.42 -31.68 17.26
C GLU A 11 27.43 -30.27 17.91
N ASN A 12 27.20 -30.01 19.21
CA ASN A 12 26.46 -30.63 20.32
C ASN A 12 26.51 -29.58 21.46
N SER A 13 25.37 -29.09 21.99
CA SER A 13 25.32 -27.97 22.96
C SER A 13 24.61 -28.32 24.28
N GLN A 14 24.87 -29.50 24.86
CA GLN A 14 24.25 -29.91 26.13
C GLN A 14 25.19 -30.52 27.19
N GLU A 15 26.50 -30.29 27.13
CA GLU A 15 27.47 -30.90 28.07
C GLU A 15 28.15 -29.94 29.07
N ILE A 16 27.59 -28.77 29.36
CA ILE A 16 28.14 -27.83 30.38
C ILE A 16 27.09 -27.47 31.44
N ARG A 17 26.41 -28.48 32.01
CA ARG A 17 25.51 -28.33 33.17
C ARG A 17 25.64 -29.40 34.26
N MET A 18 26.68 -30.23 34.24
CA MET A 18 26.94 -31.23 35.29
C MET A 18 28.40 -31.23 35.74
N GLU A 19 28.83 -30.17 36.43
CA GLU A 19 30.14 -30.18 37.14
C GLU A 19 30.19 -29.29 38.40
N ILE A 20 29.03 -28.98 39.02
CA ILE A 20 28.96 -28.26 40.33
C ILE A 20 28.00 -28.99 41.31
N LYS A 21 27.97 -30.33 41.27
CA LYS A 21 27.19 -31.14 42.24
C LYS A 21 27.95 -32.29 42.90
N GLU A 22 29.29 -32.28 42.85
CA GLU A 22 30.12 -33.38 43.35
C GLU A 22 31.26 -32.93 44.29
N ILE A 23 31.05 -31.87 45.09
CA ILE A 23 32.00 -31.41 46.13
C ILE A 23 31.37 -31.36 47.55
N ASP A 24 30.12 -31.79 47.73
CA ASP A 24 29.41 -31.68 49.03
C ASP A 24 29.05 -33.04 49.67
N ARG A 25 29.81 -34.10 49.36
CA ARG A 25 29.48 -35.46 49.80
C ARG A 25 30.67 -36.24 50.37
N GLU A 26 31.48 -35.64 51.24
CA GLU A 26 32.51 -36.42 51.95
C GLU A 26 32.95 -35.96 53.36
N ASN A 27 32.18 -35.14 54.09
CA ASN A 27 32.50 -34.85 55.51
C ASN A 27 31.29 -35.00 56.45
N GLN A 28 31.04 -36.22 56.93
CA GLN A 28 30.18 -36.51 58.09
C GLN A 28 31.05 -36.94 59.29
N ILE A 29 30.90 -36.26 60.44
CA ILE A 29 31.46 -36.68 61.74
C ILE A 29 30.28 -37.07 62.67
N SER A 30 30.35 -38.26 63.25
CA SER A 30 29.34 -38.89 64.13
C SER A 30 29.53 -38.54 65.64
N PRO A 31 28.50 -38.70 66.50
CA PRO A 31 28.51 -38.23 67.90
C PRO A 31 28.96 -39.30 68.92
N PRO A 32 29.41 -38.93 70.15
CA PRO A 32 29.83 -39.89 71.16
C PRO A 32 28.73 -40.26 72.17
N THR A 33 28.72 -41.53 72.60
CA THR A 33 27.81 -42.12 73.59
C THR A 33 28.38 -42.22 75.01
N ASP A 34 27.43 -42.31 75.94
CA ASP A 34 27.41 -42.07 77.38
C ASP A 34 27.99 -43.22 78.25
N ARG A 35 29.10 -42.97 78.97
CA ARG A 35 29.52 -43.73 80.18
C ARG A 35 30.59 -42.96 80.97
N LYS A 36 30.16 -42.04 81.84
CA LYS A 36 30.73 -41.76 83.19
C LYS A 36 29.96 -40.59 83.85
N LYS A 37 28.73 -40.89 84.29
CA LYS A 37 27.99 -40.10 85.29
C LYS A 37 28.65 -40.25 86.67
N THR A 38 29.74 -39.52 86.93
CA THR A 38 30.22 -39.31 88.32
C THR A 38 31.03 -38.02 88.50
N ASP A 39 30.67 -36.94 87.81
CA ASP A 39 31.23 -35.61 88.13
C ASP A 39 30.24 -34.44 87.99
N TYR A 40 29.03 -34.71 87.51
CA TYR A 40 28.07 -33.66 87.17
C TYR A 40 27.58 -32.83 88.37
N LYS A 41 27.62 -33.36 89.60
CA LYS A 41 27.22 -32.62 90.82
C LYS A 41 28.28 -31.61 91.28
N LYS A 42 29.56 -31.80 90.95
CA LYS A 42 30.61 -30.80 91.23
C LYS A 42 30.62 -29.71 90.17
N TYR A 43 30.43 -30.07 88.90
CA TYR A 43 30.34 -29.09 87.82
C TYR A 43 29.03 -28.30 87.83
N ALA A 44 27.88 -28.85 88.24
CA ALA A 44 26.63 -28.10 88.29
C ALA A 44 26.65 -26.90 89.26
N MET A 45 27.37 -27.02 90.38
CA MET A 45 27.53 -25.93 91.35
C MET A 45 28.52 -24.87 90.86
N TRP A 46 29.62 -25.28 90.22
CA TRP A 46 30.54 -24.35 89.57
C TRP A 46 29.93 -23.69 88.34
N ILE A 47 29.11 -24.39 87.55
CA ILE A 47 28.39 -23.85 86.38
C ILE A 47 27.29 -22.90 86.83
N ALA A 48 26.56 -23.16 87.92
CA ALA A 48 25.59 -22.21 88.46
C ALA A 48 26.27 -20.92 88.95
N VAL A 49 27.42 -21.01 89.63
CA VAL A 49 28.22 -19.85 90.03
C VAL A 49 28.82 -19.15 88.82
N PHE A 50 29.32 -19.88 87.82
CA PHE A 50 29.83 -19.30 86.57
C PHE A 50 28.74 -18.68 85.70
N LEU A 51 27.51 -19.17 85.71
CA LEU A 51 26.39 -18.60 84.96
C LEU A 51 25.76 -17.40 85.68
N VAL A 52 25.81 -17.35 87.00
CA VAL A 52 25.42 -16.14 87.77
C VAL A 52 26.51 -15.08 87.65
N ILE A 53 27.79 -15.44 87.77
CA ILE A 53 28.91 -14.52 87.62
C ILE A 53 29.12 -14.13 86.15
N SER A 54 28.92 -15.01 85.16
CA SER A 54 28.93 -14.62 83.74
C SER A 54 27.63 -13.94 83.31
N GLY A 55 26.49 -14.19 83.95
CA GLY A 55 25.27 -13.41 83.75
C GLY A 55 25.41 -11.99 84.30
N ILE A 56 26.09 -11.82 85.44
CA ILE A 56 26.36 -10.51 86.06
C ILE A 56 27.54 -9.80 85.37
N ILE A 57 28.59 -10.50 84.93
CA ILE A 57 29.71 -9.93 84.14
C ILE A 57 29.30 -9.71 82.68
N SER A 58 28.41 -10.52 82.10
CA SER A 58 27.80 -10.24 80.79
C SER A 58 26.78 -9.10 80.89
N CYS A 59 26.03 -8.95 81.99
CA CYS A 59 25.26 -7.73 82.21
C CYS A 59 26.12 -6.49 82.51
N LEU A 60 27.28 -6.64 83.18
CA LEU A 60 28.17 -5.51 83.51
C LEU A 60 29.17 -5.16 82.39
N VAL A 61 29.41 -6.04 81.42
CA VAL A 61 30.31 -5.82 80.27
C VAL A 61 29.52 -5.74 78.94
N TRP A 62 28.27 -6.21 78.87
CA TRP A 62 27.42 -6.24 77.66
C TRP A 62 25.98 -5.71 77.86
N CYS A 63 25.67 -4.99 78.95
CA CYS A 63 24.40 -4.23 79.08
C CYS A 63 24.61 -2.71 79.16
N ASN A 64 25.82 -2.23 78.89
CA ASN A 64 26.10 -0.80 78.79
C ASN A 64 27.21 -0.54 77.75
N SER A 65 27.06 -1.13 76.56
CA SER A 65 27.86 -0.70 75.41
C SER A 65 27.38 0.67 74.99
N ASP A 66 28.23 1.68 75.10
CA ASP A 66 27.93 3.03 74.63
C ASP A 66 27.39 2.98 73.19
N PRO A 67 26.37 3.79 72.84
CA PRO A 67 25.91 3.92 71.47
C PRO A 67 27.08 4.18 70.52
N LYS A 68 27.01 3.55 69.34
CA LYS A 68 27.96 3.85 68.26
C LYS A 68 27.28 4.72 67.23
N LEU A 69 27.96 5.77 66.81
CA LEU A 69 27.46 6.66 65.77
C LEU A 69 28.46 6.71 64.62
N MET A 70 28.01 6.36 63.42
CA MET A 70 28.75 6.59 62.19
C MET A 70 28.15 7.77 61.46
N VAL A 71 28.92 8.84 61.30
CA VAL A 71 28.50 9.98 60.47
C VAL A 71 29.31 9.95 59.18
N SER A 72 28.62 9.90 58.06
CA SER A 72 29.22 10.00 56.72
C SER A 72 28.76 11.28 56.04
N ALA A 73 29.58 11.80 55.14
CA ALA A 73 29.27 13.02 54.41
C ALA A 73 29.65 12.89 52.93
N ASN A 74 28.91 13.59 52.06
CA ASN A 74 29.20 13.66 50.62
C ASN A 74 30.54 14.34 50.30
N VAL A 75 31.04 15.19 51.20
CA VAL A 75 32.32 15.91 51.04
C VAL A 75 33.41 15.26 51.90
N PRO A 76 34.50 14.72 51.31
CA PRO A 76 35.61 14.14 52.07
C PRO A 76 36.31 15.15 52.98
N GLY A 77 36.73 14.69 54.17
CA GLY A 77 37.43 15.53 55.16
C GLY A 77 36.53 16.56 55.86
N THR A 78 35.21 16.34 55.85
CA THR A 78 34.23 17.07 56.65
C THR A 78 34.44 16.85 58.14
N MET A 79 34.39 17.91 58.94
CA MET A 79 34.50 17.85 60.41
C MET A 79 33.12 17.65 61.04
N ILE A 80 33.05 16.81 62.07
CA ILE A 80 31.84 16.50 62.82
C ILE A 80 31.96 17.08 64.22
N TYR A 81 30.90 17.74 64.66
CA TYR A 81 30.72 18.24 66.01
C TYR A 81 29.48 17.57 66.62
N LEU A 82 29.61 17.09 67.85
CA LEU A 82 28.51 16.53 68.64
C LEU A 82 28.35 17.40 69.89
N ASP A 83 27.15 17.94 70.09
CA ASP A 83 26.83 18.90 71.17
C ASP A 83 27.82 20.08 71.27
N GLY A 84 28.37 20.49 70.13
CA GLY A 84 29.34 21.58 70.01
C GLY A 84 30.82 21.17 70.17
N GLU A 85 31.13 19.92 70.53
CA GLU A 85 32.52 19.43 70.61
C GLU A 85 32.94 18.71 69.32
N SER A 86 34.15 18.98 68.83
CA SER A 86 34.69 18.33 67.62
C SER A 86 35.07 16.88 67.91
N VAL A 87 34.37 15.93 67.28
CA VAL A 87 34.53 14.48 67.53
C VAL A 87 35.30 13.75 66.44
N GLY A 88 35.59 14.39 65.30
CA GLY A 88 36.44 13.83 64.24
C GLY A 88 35.98 14.20 62.83
N SER A 89 36.36 13.39 61.84
CA SER A 89 35.98 13.58 60.45
C SER A 89 35.02 12.51 59.92
N ALA A 90 34.19 12.90 58.95
CA ALA A 90 33.18 12.03 58.34
C ALA A 90 33.76 10.75 57.74
N GLY A 91 33.08 9.63 57.98
CA GLY A 91 33.51 8.27 57.61
C GLY A 91 34.14 7.47 58.76
N SER A 92 34.30 8.06 59.95
CA SER A 92 34.77 7.36 61.16
C SER A 92 33.61 7.00 62.10
N THR A 93 33.70 5.86 62.78
CA THR A 93 32.77 5.50 63.86
C THR A 93 33.18 6.21 65.15
N ILE A 94 32.25 6.95 65.74
CA ILE A 94 32.41 7.62 67.03
C ILE A 94 31.94 6.66 68.13
N LEU A 95 32.76 6.50 69.17
CA LEU A 95 32.53 5.61 70.31
C LEU A 95 32.52 6.42 71.62
N GLY A 96 31.95 5.86 72.68
CA GLY A 96 31.96 6.49 74.01
C GLY A 96 30.91 7.58 74.21
N LEU A 97 29.80 7.53 73.46
CA LEU A 97 28.72 8.51 73.53
C LEU A 97 27.74 8.19 74.64
N ALA A 98 27.07 9.20 75.20
CA ALA A 98 25.95 8.96 76.10
C ALA A 98 24.70 8.54 75.29
N ALA A 99 23.78 7.80 75.90
CA ALA A 99 22.45 7.62 75.33
C ALA A 99 21.59 8.85 75.63
N GLY A 100 20.81 9.32 74.65
CA GLY A 100 20.06 10.56 74.76
C GLY A 100 19.96 11.32 73.44
N GLU A 101 19.37 12.51 73.47
CA GLU A 101 19.38 13.42 72.32
C GLU A 101 20.72 14.14 72.21
N HIS A 102 21.28 14.15 71.01
CA HIS A 102 22.51 14.83 70.67
C HIS A 102 22.30 15.68 69.41
N ASP A 103 22.85 16.89 69.42
CA ASP A 103 22.88 17.77 68.26
C ASP A 103 24.17 17.48 67.47
N ILE A 104 24.02 17.02 66.23
CA ILE A 104 25.11 16.79 65.30
C ILE A 104 25.20 17.99 64.36
N ARG A 105 26.37 18.63 64.34
CA ARG A 105 26.71 19.66 63.36
C ARG A 105 27.89 19.18 62.53
N VAL A 106 27.76 19.19 61.22
CA VAL A 106 28.89 18.91 60.31
C VAL A 106 29.30 20.18 59.59
N GLU A 107 30.62 20.36 59.44
CA GLU A 107 31.18 21.56 58.82
C GLU A 107 32.35 21.23 57.89
N LYS A 108 32.43 22.02 56.82
CA LYS A 108 33.61 22.08 55.96
C LYS A 108 33.78 23.53 55.48
N PRO A 109 34.98 24.13 55.56
CA PRO A 109 35.21 25.45 54.97
C PRO A 109 34.79 25.48 53.49
N GLY A 110 33.96 26.46 53.13
CA GLY A 110 33.35 26.59 51.80
C GLY A 110 31.94 26.01 51.67
N PHE A 111 31.45 25.28 52.67
CA PHE A 111 30.12 24.66 52.71
C PHE A 111 29.29 25.21 53.88
N CYS A 112 27.97 25.29 53.71
CA CYS A 112 27.08 25.65 54.81
C CYS A 112 27.05 24.53 55.83
N PRO A 113 27.17 24.85 57.13
CA PRO A 113 27.09 23.83 58.17
C PRO A 113 25.71 23.19 58.13
N ALA A 114 25.67 21.86 58.23
CA ALA A 114 24.41 21.12 58.36
C ALA A 114 24.25 20.65 59.79
N GLU A 115 23.08 20.88 60.37
CA GLU A 115 22.74 20.49 61.74
C GLU A 115 21.55 19.56 61.74
N THR A 116 21.63 18.50 62.54
CA THR A 116 20.52 17.56 62.76
C THR A 116 20.57 17.03 64.19
N ARG A 117 19.44 16.62 64.72
CA ARG A 117 19.35 15.99 66.03
C ARG A 117 19.16 14.50 65.89
N ILE A 118 19.86 13.73 66.70
CA ILE A 118 19.66 12.28 66.79
C ILE A 118 19.43 11.85 68.24
N THR A 119 18.61 10.83 68.45
CA THR A 119 18.51 10.14 69.73
C THR A 119 19.33 8.86 69.67
N LEU A 120 20.41 8.80 70.46
CA LEU A 120 21.28 7.64 70.58
C LEU A 120 20.75 6.69 71.66
N VAL A 121 20.71 5.40 71.34
CA VAL A 121 20.21 4.35 72.24
C VAL A 121 21.35 3.39 72.59
N THR A 122 21.53 3.10 73.89
CA THR A 122 22.60 2.21 74.38
C THR A 122 22.60 0.88 73.64
N GLY A 123 23.77 0.44 73.17
CA GLY A 123 23.96 -0.80 72.44
C GLY A 123 23.50 -0.81 70.98
N GLN A 124 22.97 0.29 70.44
CA GLN A 124 22.62 0.42 69.01
C GLN A 124 23.69 1.15 68.21
N GLU A 125 23.81 0.75 66.94
CA GLU A 125 24.61 1.49 65.95
C GLU A 125 23.68 2.41 65.16
N HIS A 126 24.01 3.69 65.13
CA HIS A 126 23.27 4.73 64.44
C HIS A 126 24.12 5.25 63.28
N THR A 127 23.49 5.52 62.15
CA THR A 127 24.17 6.13 61.00
C THR A 127 23.48 7.42 60.59
N VAL A 128 24.26 8.47 60.40
CA VAL A 128 23.80 9.75 59.85
C VAL A 128 24.55 10.01 58.56
N HIS A 129 23.79 10.31 57.50
CA HIS A 129 24.33 10.72 56.21
C HIS A 129 24.08 12.22 56.05
N ALA A 130 25.13 13.01 56.18
CA ALA A 130 25.06 14.45 56.05
C ALA A 130 25.43 14.90 54.63
N VAL A 131 24.62 15.79 54.07
CA VAL A 131 24.89 16.38 52.75
C VAL A 131 25.21 17.85 52.95
N LEU A 132 26.47 18.22 52.72
CA LEU A 132 26.96 19.58 52.76
C LEU A 132 26.85 20.21 51.38
N ALA A 133 26.27 21.40 51.30
CA ALA A 133 26.19 22.23 50.10
C ALA A 133 27.09 23.47 50.26
N PRO A 134 27.73 23.98 49.20
CA PRO A 134 28.53 25.20 49.24
C PRO A 134 27.73 26.39 49.79
N CYS A 135 28.33 27.17 50.69
CA CYS A 135 27.61 28.25 51.35
C CYS A 135 27.54 29.51 50.49
N GLY A 136 26.34 29.94 50.11
CA GLY A 136 26.12 31.16 49.32
C GLY A 136 25.85 30.96 47.82
N SER A 137 25.64 29.73 47.34
CA SER A 137 25.02 29.49 46.02
C SER A 137 23.54 29.16 46.24
N GLY A 138 22.64 30.12 46.02
CA GLY A 138 21.21 29.94 46.24
C GLY A 138 20.66 28.72 45.49
N ASP A 139 19.98 27.85 46.26
CA ASP A 139 18.96 26.82 46.00
C ASP A 139 18.85 26.11 44.64
N PHE A 140 19.82 26.26 43.75
CA PHE A 140 19.69 25.84 42.37
C PHE A 140 20.93 25.10 41.90
N THR A 141 20.70 24.02 41.15
CA THR A 141 21.73 23.25 40.49
C THR A 141 21.90 23.73 39.05
N ASP A 142 23.15 23.70 38.56
CA ASP A 142 23.46 24.07 37.18
C ASP A 142 23.59 22.79 36.35
N LEU A 143 22.58 22.44 35.55
CA LEU A 143 22.67 21.34 34.59
C LEU A 143 22.96 21.88 33.19
N VAL A 144 24.02 21.38 32.56
CA VAL A 144 24.26 21.53 31.12
C VAL A 144 24.01 20.18 30.47
N VAL A 145 23.04 20.11 29.57
CA VAL A 145 22.81 18.92 28.74
C VAL A 145 23.40 19.17 27.37
N ASP A 146 24.36 18.35 26.95
CA ASP A 146 24.94 18.37 25.61
C ASP A 146 24.64 17.04 24.91
N ALA A 147 24.85 16.97 23.61
CA ALA A 147 24.68 15.74 22.84
C ALA A 147 25.62 15.66 21.64
N ASN A 148 25.71 14.47 21.05
CA ASN A 148 26.36 14.25 19.75
C ASN A 148 25.67 14.97 18.58
N VAL A 149 24.47 15.54 18.81
CA VAL A 149 23.70 16.34 17.85
C VAL A 149 23.44 17.74 18.38
N SER A 150 23.48 18.74 17.49
CA SER A 150 23.21 20.13 17.85
C SER A 150 21.71 20.43 17.93
N GLU A 151 21.33 21.40 18.76
CA GLU A 151 19.95 21.91 18.88
C GLU A 151 18.90 20.83 19.19
N ALA A 152 19.28 19.75 19.88
CA ALA A 152 18.33 18.73 20.32
C ALA A 152 17.48 19.27 21.48
N GLU A 153 16.19 18.93 21.49
CA GLU A 153 15.24 19.32 22.52
C GLU A 153 15.53 18.56 23.82
N VAL A 154 15.57 19.29 24.93
CA VAL A 154 15.84 18.74 26.27
C VAL A 154 14.57 18.86 27.11
N TYR A 155 14.16 17.75 27.70
CA TYR A 155 13.03 17.62 28.60
C TYR A 155 13.54 17.16 29.97
N ILE A 156 13.08 17.79 31.04
CA ILE A 156 13.38 17.43 32.43
C ILE A 156 12.05 17.12 33.11
N ASP A 157 11.93 15.91 33.65
CA ASP A 157 10.70 15.36 34.26
C ASP A 157 9.47 15.52 33.35
N GLY A 158 9.68 15.32 32.05
CA GLY A 158 8.65 15.41 31.03
C GLY A 158 8.33 16.83 30.54
N LYS A 159 8.90 17.88 31.14
CA LYS A 159 8.72 19.28 30.70
C LYS A 159 9.86 19.71 29.78
N MET A 160 9.54 20.26 28.60
CA MET A 160 10.56 20.84 27.71
C MET A 160 11.17 22.08 28.39
N VAL A 161 12.50 22.09 28.57
CA VAL A 161 13.22 23.18 29.24
C VAL A 161 14.14 23.98 28.31
N GLY A 162 14.43 23.47 27.11
CA GLY A 162 15.29 24.14 26.14
C GLY A 162 15.96 23.17 25.18
N ARG A 163 17.15 23.55 24.69
CA ARG A 163 17.96 22.75 23.75
C ARG A 163 19.36 22.48 24.28
N THR A 164 20.05 21.50 23.68
CA THR A 164 21.42 21.12 24.06
C THR A 164 22.38 22.31 24.10
N LYS A 165 23.40 22.24 24.97
CA LYS A 165 24.35 23.30 25.33
C LYS A 165 23.77 24.51 26.07
N THR A 166 22.45 24.53 26.32
CA THR A 166 21.84 25.50 27.23
C THR A 166 22.16 25.11 28.67
N ARG A 167 22.45 26.12 29.50
CA ARG A 167 22.64 25.91 30.94
C ARG A 167 21.33 26.16 31.66
N HIS A 168 20.87 25.18 32.42
CA HIS A 168 19.64 25.22 33.21
C HIS A 168 20.02 25.41 34.68
N ARG A 169 19.69 26.57 35.27
CA ARG A 169 20.24 27.05 36.56
C ARG A 169 19.22 27.17 37.70
N THR A 170 18.08 26.50 37.60
CA THR A 170 16.98 26.58 38.61
C THR A 170 16.31 25.23 38.80
N LEU A 171 17.11 24.16 38.85
CA LEU A 171 16.62 22.82 39.11
C LEU A 171 16.85 22.49 40.57
N ASP A 172 15.80 21.99 41.22
CA ASP A 172 15.86 21.53 42.59
C ASP A 172 16.93 20.42 42.73
N PRO A 173 17.62 20.31 43.87
CA PRO A 173 18.48 19.15 44.13
C PRO A 173 17.64 17.87 44.27
N GLY A 174 18.09 16.77 43.69
CA GLY A 174 17.36 15.49 43.70
C GLY A 174 17.49 14.68 42.42
N GLU A 175 16.75 13.57 42.32
CA GLU A 175 16.70 12.77 41.09
C GLU A 175 15.78 13.40 40.04
N HIS A 176 16.28 13.55 38.83
CA HIS A 176 15.56 14.07 37.68
C HIS A 176 15.69 13.14 36.49
N LYS A 177 14.62 13.04 35.70
CA LYS A 177 14.60 12.29 34.45
C LYS A 177 14.83 13.21 33.27
N ILE A 178 15.94 13.03 32.57
CA ILE A 178 16.33 13.82 31.41
C ILE A 178 16.03 13.04 30.14
N GLN A 179 15.24 13.63 29.25
CA GLN A 179 14.98 13.07 27.93
C GLN A 179 15.45 14.06 26.86
N VAL A 180 16.24 13.58 25.90
CA VAL A 180 16.77 14.38 24.80
C VAL A 180 16.23 13.84 23.48
N LYS A 181 15.61 14.71 22.69
CA LYS A 181 14.95 14.37 21.42
C LYS A 181 15.49 15.21 20.29
N ARG A 182 15.62 14.60 19.11
CA ARG A 182 15.90 15.29 17.86
C ARG A 182 15.18 14.52 16.75
N GLU A 183 14.52 15.25 15.87
CA GLU A 183 13.93 14.64 14.67
C GLU A 183 15.01 13.95 13.83
N GLY A 184 14.74 12.71 13.39
CA GLY A 184 15.72 11.89 12.67
C GLY A 184 16.72 11.16 13.59
N TYR A 185 16.48 11.11 14.90
CA TYR A 185 17.32 10.38 15.85
C TYR A 185 16.46 9.63 16.86
N PHE A 186 16.95 8.49 17.38
CA PHE A 186 16.28 7.82 18.49
C PHE A 186 16.42 8.66 19.77
N PRO A 187 15.33 8.85 20.55
CA PRO A 187 15.39 9.66 21.76
C PRO A 187 16.25 8.97 22.82
N SER A 188 17.04 9.76 23.54
CA SER A 188 17.83 9.29 24.69
C SER A 188 17.14 9.68 25.98
N GLU A 189 17.19 8.80 26.98
CA GLU A 189 16.55 9.01 28.28
C GLU A 189 17.46 8.51 29.41
N VAL A 190 17.73 9.38 30.38
CA VAL A 190 18.70 9.14 31.46
C VAL A 190 18.19 9.75 32.77
N ALA A 191 18.29 9.03 33.88
CA ALA A 191 18.07 9.58 35.22
C ALA A 191 19.39 10.15 35.78
N ILE A 192 19.35 11.33 36.40
CA ILE A 192 20.50 11.99 37.03
C ILE A 192 20.13 12.54 38.41
N THR A 193 21.04 12.45 39.37
CA THR A 193 20.91 13.11 40.67
C THR A 193 21.66 14.45 40.65
N LEU A 194 20.94 15.56 40.87
CA LEU A 194 21.48 16.92 40.92
C LEU A 194 21.80 17.32 42.37
N ILE A 195 22.97 17.91 42.58
CA ILE A 195 23.49 18.32 43.89
C ILE A 195 23.54 19.85 43.95
N ALA A 196 22.99 20.42 45.04
CA ALA A 196 22.92 21.88 45.27
C ALA A 196 24.29 22.57 45.06
N GLY A 197 24.31 23.62 44.24
CA GLY A 197 25.52 24.41 43.98
C GLY A 197 26.55 23.74 43.07
N GLU A 198 26.33 22.49 42.63
CA GLU A 198 27.20 21.82 41.67
C GLU A 198 26.76 22.07 40.22
N LYS A 199 27.76 22.08 39.33
CA LYS A 199 27.53 22.08 37.90
C LYS A 199 27.58 20.64 37.38
N HIS A 200 26.43 20.12 36.97
CA HIS A 200 26.31 18.85 36.30
C HIS A 200 26.41 19.02 34.78
N THR A 201 27.10 18.10 34.12
CA THR A 201 27.11 18.03 32.65
C THR A 201 26.71 16.63 32.22
N LEU A 202 25.62 16.53 31.47
CA LEU A 202 25.15 15.28 30.86
C LEU A 202 25.46 15.34 29.37
N TYR A 203 26.09 14.29 28.83
CA TYR A 203 26.28 14.14 27.39
C TYR A 203 25.42 12.99 26.87
N ALA A 204 24.37 13.31 26.11
CA ALA A 204 23.47 12.33 25.52
C ALA A 204 23.98 11.88 24.14
N VAL A 205 23.99 10.57 23.91
CA VAL A 205 24.22 10.01 22.59
C VAL A 205 22.88 9.64 22.00
N LEU A 206 22.49 10.36 20.94
CA LEU A 206 21.32 10.09 20.13
C LEU A 206 21.80 9.35 18.88
N PRO A 207 21.53 8.04 18.76
CA PRO A 207 21.81 7.32 17.52
C PRO A 207 21.02 7.97 16.37
N GLU A 208 21.70 8.26 15.25
CA GLU A 208 21.01 8.71 14.05
C GLU A 208 20.01 7.64 13.65
N ILE A 209 18.79 8.06 13.35
CA ILE A 209 17.94 7.28 12.46
C ILE A 209 18.57 7.52 11.09
N THR A 210 19.62 6.75 10.76
CA THR A 210 20.38 6.89 9.50
C THR A 210 19.38 7.02 8.36
N PRO A 211 19.45 8.10 7.54
CA PRO A 211 18.51 8.23 6.44
C PRO A 211 18.71 6.99 5.56
N PRO A 212 17.63 6.29 5.20
CA PRO A 212 17.78 5.08 4.40
C PRO A 212 18.44 5.46 3.05
N PRO A 213 19.37 4.63 2.52
CA PRO A 213 20.06 4.93 1.27
C PRO A 213 19.05 5.31 0.19
N LYS A 214 19.41 6.32 -0.61
CA LYS A 214 18.56 6.79 -1.70
C LYS A 214 19.01 6.17 -3.01
N LEU A 215 18.07 5.66 -3.79
CA LEU A 215 18.29 5.10 -5.11
C LEU A 215 17.58 5.97 -6.16
N ILE A 216 18.30 6.36 -7.19
CA ILE A 216 17.74 6.95 -8.42
C ILE A 216 17.91 5.91 -9.52
N VAL A 217 16.84 5.64 -10.26
CA VAL A 217 16.91 4.79 -11.46
C VAL A 217 16.85 5.70 -12.66
N ASP A 218 17.89 5.63 -13.48
CA ASP A 218 18.01 6.35 -14.73
C ASP A 218 18.21 5.36 -15.89
N ALA A 219 17.97 5.82 -17.11
CA ALA A 219 18.11 5.01 -18.30
C ALA A 219 18.61 5.84 -19.48
N ASP A 220 19.35 5.22 -20.38
CA ASP A 220 19.77 5.82 -21.65
C ASP A 220 18.58 6.29 -22.50
N ILE A 221 17.43 5.64 -22.35
CA ILE A 221 16.18 6.05 -22.98
C ILE A 221 15.30 6.81 -21.96
N PRO A 222 14.99 8.10 -22.20
CA PRO A 222 14.15 8.91 -21.31
C PRO A 222 12.74 8.35 -21.14
N GLU A 223 12.11 8.64 -20.00
CA GLU A 223 10.74 8.20 -19.69
C GLU A 223 10.56 6.68 -19.80
N SER A 224 11.59 5.92 -19.46
CA SER A 224 11.50 4.46 -19.32
C SER A 224 10.86 4.13 -17.97
N MET A 225 10.05 3.09 -17.94
CA MET A 225 9.33 2.71 -16.73
C MET A 225 10.25 1.89 -15.82
N ALA A 226 10.55 2.41 -14.63
CA ALA A 226 11.42 1.77 -13.65
C ALA A 226 10.61 1.10 -12.53
N TYR A 227 11.11 -0.05 -12.10
CA TYR A 227 10.62 -0.82 -10.96
C TYR A 227 11.76 -1.09 -10.00
N ILE A 228 11.52 -0.94 -8.70
CA ILE A 228 12.44 -1.30 -7.62
C ILE A 228 11.77 -2.39 -6.78
N ASP A 229 12.40 -3.56 -6.66
CA ASP A 229 11.88 -4.77 -6.02
C ASP A 229 10.49 -5.17 -6.50
N GLY A 230 10.25 -4.99 -7.80
CA GLY A 230 8.97 -5.27 -8.45
C GLY A 230 7.89 -4.21 -8.23
N LYS A 231 8.15 -3.15 -7.43
CA LYS A 231 7.24 -2.01 -7.26
C LYS A 231 7.55 -0.90 -8.26
N LEU A 232 6.51 -0.30 -8.85
CA LEU A 232 6.67 0.80 -9.79
C LEU A 232 7.32 2.00 -9.06
N ALA A 233 8.49 2.40 -9.54
CA ALA A 233 9.26 3.53 -9.02
C ALA A 233 8.93 4.84 -9.76
N GLY A 234 8.55 4.74 -11.05
CA GLY A 234 8.15 5.89 -11.87
C GLY A 234 8.82 5.85 -13.24
N MET A 235 8.87 7.01 -13.91
CA MET A 235 9.59 7.19 -15.17
C MET A 235 11.04 7.62 -14.90
N THR A 236 11.98 7.18 -15.74
CA THR A 236 13.40 7.55 -15.65
C THR A 236 13.68 8.95 -16.20
N PRO A 237 14.58 9.73 -15.57
CA PRO A 237 15.17 9.47 -14.26
C PRO A 237 14.13 9.59 -13.14
N THR A 238 14.10 8.61 -12.24
CA THR A 238 13.15 8.63 -11.13
C THR A 238 13.55 9.69 -10.09
N PRO A 239 12.61 10.21 -9.28
CA PRO A 239 12.97 10.88 -8.04
C PRO A 239 13.82 9.96 -7.14
N PRO A 240 14.61 10.51 -6.19
CA PRO A 240 15.36 9.68 -5.24
C PRO A 240 14.42 8.87 -4.33
N HIS A 241 14.57 7.55 -4.36
CA HIS A 241 13.79 6.62 -3.53
C HIS A 241 14.57 6.18 -2.31
N THR A 242 14.02 6.44 -1.12
CA THR A 242 14.59 6.01 0.15
C THR A 242 14.29 4.52 0.40
N LEU A 243 15.34 3.69 0.49
CA LEU A 243 15.25 2.23 0.61
C LEU A 243 16.02 1.71 1.82
N SER A 244 15.69 0.53 2.33
CA SER A 244 16.50 -0.14 3.35
C SER A 244 17.87 -0.53 2.80
N PRO A 245 18.95 -0.57 3.60
CA PRO A 245 20.20 -1.20 3.19
C PRO A 245 19.99 -2.68 2.83
N GLY A 246 20.68 -3.17 1.80
CA GLY A 246 20.57 -4.55 1.32
C GLY A 246 20.47 -4.67 -0.19
N LYS A 247 20.17 -5.88 -0.66
CA LYS A 247 20.06 -6.19 -2.10
C LYS A 247 18.69 -5.79 -2.64
N HIS A 248 18.69 -5.09 -3.76
CA HIS A 248 17.52 -4.65 -4.48
C HIS A 248 17.59 -5.08 -5.95
N LYS A 249 16.42 -5.35 -6.53
CA LYS A 249 16.27 -5.67 -7.96
C LYS A 249 15.61 -4.51 -8.67
N ILE A 250 16.28 -3.99 -9.68
CA ILE A 250 15.77 -2.92 -10.53
C ILE A 250 15.38 -3.54 -11.86
N ARG A 251 14.21 -3.18 -12.38
CA ARG A 251 13.80 -3.54 -13.73
C ARG A 251 13.37 -2.29 -14.47
N VAL A 252 13.93 -2.07 -15.65
CA VAL A 252 13.58 -0.94 -16.51
C VAL A 252 12.99 -1.47 -17.80
N ILE A 253 11.89 -0.85 -18.24
CA ILE A 253 11.17 -1.25 -19.44
C ILE A 253 10.90 -0.02 -20.29
N LYS A 254 11.16 -0.15 -21.58
CA LYS A 254 10.68 0.75 -22.61
C LYS A 254 10.05 -0.07 -23.73
N LYS A 255 9.04 0.50 -24.38
CA LYS A 255 8.47 -0.07 -25.60
C LYS A 255 9.58 -0.26 -26.65
N GLN A 256 9.55 -1.37 -27.40
CA GLN A 256 10.50 -1.72 -28.48
C GLN A 256 11.97 -1.93 -28.03
N HIS A 257 12.19 -2.11 -26.74
CA HIS A 257 13.52 -2.39 -26.19
C HIS A 257 13.44 -3.60 -25.26
N GLU A 258 14.52 -4.36 -25.17
CA GLU A 258 14.57 -5.48 -24.25
C GLU A 258 14.50 -4.98 -22.80
N SER A 259 13.73 -5.67 -21.94
CA SER A 259 13.65 -5.28 -20.53
C SER A 259 14.95 -5.59 -19.82
N VAL A 260 15.52 -4.61 -19.15
CA VAL A 260 16.78 -4.77 -18.43
C VAL A 260 16.51 -4.99 -16.95
N GLN A 261 17.20 -5.96 -16.35
CA GLN A 261 17.20 -6.18 -14.91
C GLN A 261 18.60 -5.98 -14.34
N VAL A 262 18.70 -5.16 -13.29
CA VAL A 262 19.95 -4.86 -12.59
C VAL A 262 19.78 -5.19 -11.12
N GLY A 263 20.70 -5.97 -10.56
CA GLY A 263 20.81 -6.16 -9.11
C GLY A 263 21.75 -5.11 -8.52
N ILE A 264 21.35 -4.45 -7.43
CA ILE A 264 22.22 -3.54 -6.67
C ILE A 264 22.20 -3.90 -5.19
N GLU A 265 23.29 -3.62 -4.48
CA GLU A 265 23.36 -3.74 -3.02
C GLU A 265 23.65 -2.37 -2.42
N LEU A 266 22.71 -1.86 -1.62
CA LEU A 266 22.79 -0.55 -0.97
C LEU A 266 23.36 -0.68 0.44
N SER A 267 24.30 0.18 0.80
CA SER A 267 24.94 0.22 2.10
C SER A 267 24.34 1.30 2.99
N ALA A 268 24.27 1.04 4.30
CA ALA A 268 23.91 2.04 5.30
C ALA A 268 24.93 3.21 5.38
N ARG A 269 26.04 3.11 4.66
CA ARG A 269 27.08 4.15 4.56
C ARG A 269 26.94 5.03 3.31
N ASP A 270 26.01 4.71 2.42
CA ASP A 270 25.78 5.47 1.19
C ASP A 270 25.03 6.76 1.54
N LYS A 271 25.80 7.84 1.73
CA LYS A 271 25.28 9.14 2.16
C LYS A 271 24.65 9.93 1.01
N ASP A 272 25.09 9.65 -0.22
CA ASP A 272 24.58 10.26 -1.45
C ASP A 272 23.60 9.31 -2.17
N ALA A 273 22.74 9.85 -3.02
CA ALA A 273 21.85 9.04 -3.82
C ALA A 273 22.64 8.20 -4.82
N VAL A 274 22.53 6.88 -4.70
CA VAL A 274 23.13 5.92 -5.63
C VAL A 274 22.28 5.93 -6.89
N THR A 275 22.90 6.13 -8.06
CA THR A 275 22.19 6.12 -9.34
C THR A 275 22.53 4.84 -10.10
N VAL A 276 21.49 4.14 -10.55
CA VAL A 276 21.65 3.01 -11.48
C VAL A 276 21.21 3.47 -12.85
N HIS A 277 22.13 3.38 -13.81
CA HIS A 277 21.85 3.65 -15.22
C HIS A 277 21.59 2.32 -15.95
N ALA A 278 20.39 2.14 -16.46
CA ALA A 278 20.04 1.03 -17.34
C ALA A 278 20.35 1.40 -18.80
N LEU A 279 20.97 0.45 -19.53
CA LEU A 279 21.21 0.57 -20.98
C LEU A 279 20.28 -0.39 -21.69
N LEU A 280 19.32 0.13 -22.45
CA LEU A 280 18.31 -0.68 -23.12
C LEU A 280 18.75 -0.98 -24.55
N GLU A 281 18.88 -2.27 -24.89
CA GLU A 281 19.14 -2.68 -26.26
C GLU A 281 17.87 -2.56 -27.11
N SER A 282 18.01 -1.87 -28.25
CA SER A 282 16.96 -1.77 -29.25
C SER A 282 16.73 -3.14 -29.89
N LEU A 283 15.48 -3.58 -29.90
CA LEU A 283 15.10 -4.77 -30.65
C LEU A 283 15.08 -4.41 -32.16
N PRO A 284 15.53 -5.29 -33.08
CA PRO A 284 15.59 -4.98 -34.50
C PRO A 284 14.19 -4.61 -35.05
N GLU A 285 14.11 -3.52 -35.80
CA GLU A 285 12.88 -3.09 -36.47
C GLU A 285 12.60 -3.97 -37.68
N GLU A 286 11.68 -4.92 -37.53
CA GLU A 286 11.07 -5.60 -38.66
C GLU A 286 10.40 -4.55 -39.58
N SER A 287 10.67 -4.64 -40.88
CA SER A 287 9.93 -3.86 -41.88
C SER A 287 8.69 -4.65 -42.27
N TYR A 288 7.58 -3.99 -42.52
CA TYR A 288 6.32 -4.68 -42.76
C TYR A 288 5.87 -4.44 -44.20
N LEU A 289 5.90 -5.49 -45.02
CA LEU A 289 5.20 -5.49 -46.28
C LEU A 289 3.78 -5.99 -46.06
N VAL A 290 2.81 -5.13 -46.39
CA VAL A 290 1.41 -5.52 -46.45
C VAL A 290 1.04 -5.77 -47.90
N VAL A 291 0.59 -6.98 -48.22
CA VAL A 291 0.06 -7.33 -49.56
C VAL A 291 -1.42 -7.63 -49.45
N ASP A 292 -2.21 -7.16 -50.41
CA ASP A 292 -3.66 -7.37 -50.44
C ASP A 292 -4.16 -7.46 -51.89
N THR A 293 -5.14 -8.32 -52.14
CA THR A 293 -5.69 -8.58 -53.47
C THR A 293 -7.15 -9.00 -53.40
N ASP A 294 -8.00 -8.40 -54.24
CA ASP A 294 -9.39 -8.82 -54.42
C ASP A 294 -9.55 -9.92 -55.48
N VAL A 295 -8.47 -10.26 -56.19
CA VAL A 295 -8.48 -11.22 -57.29
C VAL A 295 -8.80 -12.63 -56.77
N PRO A 296 -9.92 -13.26 -57.19
CA PRO A 296 -10.32 -14.57 -56.66
C PRO A 296 -9.26 -15.65 -56.93
N GLY A 297 -8.72 -16.24 -55.86
CA GLY A 297 -7.67 -17.26 -55.95
C GLY A 297 -6.31 -16.72 -56.41
N GLY A 298 -6.04 -15.43 -56.22
CA GLY A 298 -4.71 -14.83 -56.36
C GLY A 298 -3.82 -15.15 -55.16
N ILE A 299 -2.56 -15.49 -55.41
CA ILE A 299 -1.54 -15.78 -54.39
C ILE A 299 -0.34 -14.89 -54.64
N PHE A 300 0.04 -14.08 -53.65
CA PHE A 300 1.27 -13.31 -53.72
C PHE A 300 2.49 -14.21 -53.50
N HIS A 301 3.60 -13.89 -54.14
CA HIS A 301 4.89 -14.53 -53.95
C HIS A 301 5.90 -13.44 -53.61
N ILE A 302 6.51 -13.53 -52.43
CA ILE A 302 7.56 -12.60 -51.97
C ILE A 302 8.89 -13.34 -52.04
N ASP A 303 9.83 -12.81 -52.83
CA ASP A 303 11.13 -13.44 -53.13
C ASP A 303 11.00 -14.90 -53.59
N GLY A 304 9.93 -15.18 -54.36
CA GLY A 304 9.60 -16.51 -54.88
C GLY A 304 8.82 -17.42 -53.93
N ASN A 305 8.64 -17.03 -52.66
CA ASN A 305 7.89 -17.82 -51.68
C ASN A 305 6.40 -17.43 -51.70
N PRO A 306 5.47 -18.39 -51.89
CA PRO A 306 4.05 -18.10 -51.85
C PRO A 306 3.64 -17.66 -50.46
N VAL A 307 2.95 -16.52 -50.40
CA VAL A 307 2.29 -16.01 -49.21
C VAL A 307 0.80 -15.93 -49.52
N ASP A 308 -0.01 -16.48 -48.62
CA ASP A 308 -1.46 -16.32 -48.71
C ASP A 308 -1.78 -14.83 -48.57
N ALA A 309 -2.84 -14.35 -49.23
CA ALA A 309 -3.17 -12.92 -49.27
C ALA A 309 -4.68 -12.70 -49.28
N THR A 310 -5.34 -13.45 -48.41
CA THR A 310 -6.74 -13.27 -48.06
C THR A 310 -6.86 -12.09 -47.10
N GLY A 311 -6.75 -10.87 -47.64
CA GLY A 311 -6.76 -9.60 -46.90
C GLY A 311 -5.36 -9.03 -46.63
N PRO A 312 -5.28 -7.80 -46.08
CA PRO A 312 -4.00 -7.12 -45.85
C PRO A 312 -3.20 -7.83 -44.76
N MET A 313 -2.27 -8.67 -45.18
CA MET A 313 -1.42 -9.46 -44.28
C MET A 313 -0.05 -8.81 -44.11
N PHE A 314 0.37 -8.68 -42.86
CA PHE A 314 1.68 -8.14 -42.50
C PHE A 314 2.75 -9.22 -42.63
N HIS A 315 3.71 -9.00 -43.51
CA HIS A 315 4.90 -9.82 -43.60
C HIS A 315 6.08 -9.03 -43.04
N ALA A 316 6.57 -9.50 -41.89
CA ALA A 316 7.85 -9.05 -41.35
C ALA A 316 8.96 -9.47 -42.32
N LEU A 317 9.62 -8.48 -42.89
CA LEU A 317 10.74 -8.64 -43.81
C LEU A 317 11.93 -7.86 -43.27
N SER A 318 13.13 -8.39 -43.55
CA SER A 318 14.35 -7.64 -43.31
C SER A 318 14.36 -6.38 -44.19
N PRO A 319 14.94 -5.26 -43.74
CA PRO A 319 15.12 -4.09 -44.60
C PRO A 319 15.93 -4.46 -45.84
N GLY A 320 15.50 -4.05 -47.03
CA GLY A 320 16.14 -4.45 -48.29
C GLY A 320 15.21 -4.47 -49.49
N ARG A 321 15.73 -4.93 -50.63
CA ARG A 321 14.96 -5.07 -51.87
C ARG A 321 14.29 -6.43 -51.91
N HIS A 322 12.99 -6.44 -52.20
CA HIS A 322 12.15 -7.63 -52.27
C HIS A 322 11.37 -7.66 -53.58
N GLU A 323 11.26 -8.85 -54.17
CA GLU A 323 10.44 -9.10 -55.35
C GLU A 323 9.05 -9.58 -54.93
N VAL A 324 8.00 -8.94 -55.44
CA VAL A 324 6.61 -9.26 -55.11
C VAL A 324 5.81 -9.52 -56.37
N ARG A 325 5.21 -10.72 -56.49
CA ARG A 325 4.43 -11.13 -57.66
C ARG A 325 3.07 -11.70 -57.28
N LEU A 326 2.00 -11.35 -58.00
CA LEU A 326 0.67 -11.94 -57.83
C LEU A 326 0.39 -12.94 -58.96
N LYS A 327 -0.01 -14.17 -58.61
CA LYS A 327 -0.36 -15.21 -59.58
C LYS A 327 -1.73 -15.81 -59.28
N THR A 328 -2.53 -16.10 -60.30
CA THR A 328 -3.75 -16.92 -60.18
C THR A 328 -3.77 -18.03 -61.22
N ARG A 329 -4.15 -19.25 -60.82
CA ARG A 329 -4.27 -20.43 -61.71
C ARG A 329 -3.06 -20.63 -62.64
N GLY A 330 -1.84 -20.40 -62.13
CA GLY A 330 -0.59 -20.55 -62.88
C GLY A 330 -0.21 -19.37 -63.80
N ARG A 331 -1.01 -18.30 -63.85
CA ARG A 331 -0.74 -17.08 -64.64
C ARG A 331 -0.34 -15.93 -63.73
N GLU A 332 0.73 -15.22 -64.08
CA GLU A 332 1.14 -14.00 -63.39
C GLU A 332 0.25 -12.82 -63.81
N LEU A 333 -0.27 -12.12 -62.81
CA LEU A 333 -1.16 -10.97 -62.96
C LEU A 333 -0.46 -9.65 -62.69
N MET A 334 0.53 -9.65 -61.79
CA MET A 334 1.34 -8.49 -61.42
C MET A 334 2.72 -8.96 -60.95
N GLY A 335 3.76 -8.17 -61.22
CA GLY A 335 5.09 -8.31 -60.63
C GLY A 335 5.73 -6.94 -60.42
N THR A 336 6.30 -6.69 -59.24
CA THR A 336 7.03 -5.47 -58.90
C THR A 336 8.20 -5.79 -57.96
N GLU A 337 9.25 -4.96 -58.00
CA GLU A 337 10.24 -4.91 -56.94
C GLU A 337 9.91 -3.75 -56.00
N ILE A 338 10.06 -3.97 -54.70
CA ILE A 338 10.00 -2.91 -53.69
C ILE A 338 11.30 -2.87 -52.89
N THR A 339 11.60 -1.74 -52.28
CA THR A 339 12.73 -1.62 -51.34
C THR A 339 12.20 -1.05 -50.03
N LEU A 340 12.45 -1.76 -48.93
CA LEU A 340 11.96 -1.43 -47.59
C LEU A 340 13.10 -0.89 -46.74
N ALA A 341 12.93 0.29 -46.13
CA ALA A 341 13.77 0.78 -45.05
C ALA A 341 13.36 0.16 -43.70
N ALA A 342 14.24 0.21 -42.69
CA ALA A 342 13.95 -0.32 -41.35
C ALA A 342 12.73 0.36 -40.71
N GLY A 343 11.85 -0.44 -40.12
CA GLY A 343 10.58 0.02 -39.55
C GLY A 343 9.56 0.54 -40.58
N GLU A 344 9.91 0.51 -41.88
CA GLU A 344 9.04 0.98 -42.94
C GLU A 344 7.89 0.00 -43.15
N ARG A 345 6.69 0.55 -43.20
CA ARG A 345 5.51 -0.16 -43.67
C ARG A 345 5.25 0.22 -45.12
N HIS A 346 5.31 -0.76 -46.00
CA HIS A 346 4.99 -0.59 -47.41
C HIS A 346 3.78 -1.44 -47.75
N THR A 347 2.86 -0.93 -48.58
CA THR A 347 1.64 -1.66 -48.91
C THR A 347 1.43 -1.76 -50.42
N LEU A 348 1.16 -2.97 -50.89
CA LEU A 348 0.85 -3.26 -52.28
C LEU A 348 -0.57 -3.82 -52.40
N TYR A 349 -1.37 -3.19 -53.26
CA TYR A 349 -2.75 -3.56 -53.52
C TYR A 349 -2.94 -3.93 -55.00
N ALA A 350 -3.58 -5.07 -55.27
CA ALA A 350 -3.94 -5.49 -56.62
C ALA A 350 -5.47 -5.67 -56.74
N VAL A 351 -6.10 -5.01 -57.72
CA VAL A 351 -7.57 -5.02 -57.89
C VAL A 351 -8.00 -5.60 -59.24
N SER A 352 -9.12 -6.33 -59.26
CA SER A 352 -9.76 -6.84 -60.46
C SER A 352 -10.57 -5.72 -61.11
N SER A 353 -10.28 -5.40 -62.38
CA SER A 353 -11.07 -4.40 -63.10
C SER A 353 -12.46 -4.98 -63.41
N ILE A 354 -13.52 -4.38 -62.85
CA ILE A 354 -14.93 -4.74 -63.13
C ILE A 354 -15.70 -3.52 -63.70
N ASP A 355 -16.35 -3.74 -64.85
CA ASP A 355 -17.35 -2.87 -65.51
C ASP A 355 -18.65 -2.74 -64.68
N PRO A 356 -19.41 -1.62 -64.75
CA PRO A 356 -20.45 -1.31 -63.77
C PRO A 356 -21.90 -1.67 -64.18
N LYS A 357 -22.69 -2.25 -63.24
CA LYS A 357 -24.16 -2.10 -62.92
C LYS A 357 -24.88 -3.41 -62.53
N PRO A 358 -26.06 -3.40 -61.85
CA PRO A 358 -26.96 -2.27 -61.54
C PRO A 358 -27.38 -2.09 -60.06
N GLU A 359 -27.80 -0.85 -59.74
CA GLU A 359 -28.31 -0.38 -58.45
C GLU A 359 -29.56 -1.11 -57.94
N ARG A 360 -29.54 -1.45 -56.65
CA ARG A 360 -30.68 -1.94 -55.87
C ARG A 360 -31.30 -0.76 -55.12
N ARG A 361 -32.61 -0.53 -55.30
CA ARG A 361 -33.35 0.59 -54.70
C ARG A 361 -33.32 0.54 -53.16
N LEU A 362 -32.84 1.63 -52.56
CA LEU A 362 -32.99 1.92 -51.14
C LEU A 362 -34.45 2.28 -50.81
N PRO A 363 -34.95 1.99 -49.59
CA PRO A 363 -36.20 2.54 -49.09
C PRO A 363 -36.10 4.08 -48.92
N PRO A 364 -37.24 4.81 -48.90
CA PRO A 364 -37.22 6.26 -49.03
C PRO A 364 -36.50 6.94 -47.86
N GLU A 365 -35.62 7.88 -48.22
CA GLU A 365 -34.85 8.73 -47.30
C GLU A 365 -35.74 9.40 -46.24
N TRP A 366 -35.33 9.28 -44.97
CA TRP A 366 -35.81 10.20 -43.93
C TRP A 366 -35.21 11.58 -44.23
N PRO A 367 -35.98 12.68 -44.13
CA PRO A 367 -35.49 14.01 -44.47
C PRO A 367 -34.27 14.35 -43.61
N ARG A 368 -33.18 14.76 -44.27
CA ARG A 368 -32.00 15.33 -43.62
C ARG A 368 -32.48 16.50 -42.74
N PRO A 369 -32.15 16.54 -41.43
CA PRO A 369 -32.35 17.75 -40.65
C PRO A 369 -31.63 18.90 -41.36
N SER A 370 -32.35 19.97 -41.66
CA SER A 370 -31.76 21.20 -42.14
C SER A 370 -30.69 21.65 -41.15
N ALA A 371 -29.49 21.94 -41.64
CA ALA A 371 -28.32 22.37 -40.86
C ALA A 371 -28.46 23.77 -40.23
N THR A 372 -29.67 24.14 -39.78
CA THR A 372 -30.01 25.47 -39.25
C THR A 372 -30.93 25.45 -38.03
N ALA A 373 -31.30 24.29 -37.49
CA ALA A 373 -32.05 24.23 -36.23
C ALA A 373 -31.09 24.23 -35.04
N GLN A 374 -31.04 25.33 -34.28
CA GLN A 374 -30.46 25.33 -32.94
C GLN A 374 -31.14 24.24 -32.09
N PRO A 375 -30.40 23.49 -31.24
CA PRO A 375 -31.02 22.53 -30.34
C PRO A 375 -32.09 23.23 -29.50
N PRO A 376 -33.24 22.58 -29.23
CA PRO A 376 -34.33 23.21 -28.50
C PRO A 376 -33.83 23.71 -27.14
N SER A 377 -34.20 24.94 -26.77
CA SER A 377 -33.86 25.51 -25.47
C SER A 377 -34.31 24.57 -24.35
N ARG A 378 -33.52 24.46 -23.28
CA ARG A 378 -33.81 23.67 -22.07
C ARG A 378 -35.28 23.73 -21.64
N ASP A 379 -35.89 24.92 -21.65
CA ASP A 379 -37.28 25.12 -21.23
C ASP A 379 -38.31 24.39 -22.11
N LEU A 380 -38.05 24.28 -23.43
CA LEU A 380 -38.90 23.55 -24.37
C LEU A 380 -38.76 22.03 -24.21
N LEU A 381 -37.54 21.55 -23.95
CA LEU A 381 -37.26 20.13 -23.71
C LEU A 381 -37.87 19.68 -22.37
N CYS A 382 -37.60 20.43 -21.30
CA CYS A 382 -38.10 20.12 -19.97
C CYS A 382 -39.63 20.22 -19.88
N GLY A 383 -40.27 21.17 -20.59
CA GLY A 383 -41.73 21.28 -20.64
C GLY A 383 -42.41 20.06 -21.29
N ARG A 384 -41.80 19.45 -22.31
CA ARG A 384 -42.34 18.25 -23.00
C ARG A 384 -42.16 16.97 -22.21
N LEU A 385 -41.08 16.85 -21.44
CA LEU A 385 -40.70 15.63 -20.74
C LEU A 385 -41.46 15.38 -19.42
N GLN A 386 -42.18 16.38 -18.89
CA GLN A 386 -42.94 16.28 -17.64
C GLN A 386 -44.23 15.44 -17.74
N SER A 387 -44.72 15.11 -18.94
CA SER A 387 -46.01 14.41 -19.15
C SER A 387 -45.92 12.90 -19.36
N SER A 388 -44.72 12.31 -19.45
CA SER A 388 -44.54 10.85 -19.63
C SER A 388 -43.67 10.21 -18.53
N HIS A 389 -44.30 9.39 -17.69
CA HIS A 389 -43.63 8.59 -16.67
C HIS A 389 -43.25 7.21 -17.21
N LYS A 390 -42.33 7.13 -18.17
CA LYS A 390 -41.72 5.84 -18.53
C LYS A 390 -40.48 5.64 -17.66
N LYS A 391 -40.57 4.69 -16.74
CA LYS A 391 -39.44 4.19 -15.96
C LYS A 391 -38.57 3.29 -16.85
N PRO A 392 -37.27 3.14 -16.57
CA PRO A 392 -36.43 2.16 -17.24
C PRO A 392 -37.03 0.75 -17.11
N LYS A 393 -36.94 -0.04 -18.19
CA LYS A 393 -37.34 -1.46 -18.16
C LYS A 393 -36.27 -2.23 -17.37
N MET A 394 -36.69 -2.94 -16.34
CA MET A 394 -35.81 -3.77 -15.51
C MET A 394 -36.07 -5.25 -15.83
N ILE A 395 -35.01 -6.06 -15.89
CA ILE A 395 -35.05 -7.51 -16.09
C ILE A 395 -34.46 -8.17 -14.86
N GLU A 396 -35.22 -9.05 -14.23
CA GLU A 396 -34.75 -9.88 -13.12
C GLU A 396 -33.66 -10.83 -13.63
N VAL A 397 -32.49 -10.79 -12.98
CA VAL A 397 -31.34 -11.60 -13.35
C VAL A 397 -31.44 -12.94 -12.62
N PRO A 398 -31.51 -14.09 -13.32
CA PRO A 398 -31.62 -15.39 -12.66
C PRO A 398 -30.39 -15.68 -11.80
N THR A 399 -30.57 -15.98 -10.51
CA THR A 399 -29.46 -16.29 -9.57
C THR A 399 -29.29 -17.80 -9.30
N GLU A 400 -30.21 -18.65 -9.79
CA GLU A 400 -30.15 -20.12 -9.62
C GLU A 400 -29.25 -20.85 -10.66
N GLY A 401 -28.38 -20.11 -11.37
CA GLY A 401 -27.57 -20.61 -12.47
C GLY A 401 -26.21 -21.21 -12.07
N LYS A 402 -25.59 -21.97 -12.99
CA LYS A 402 -24.19 -22.44 -12.86
C LYS A 402 -23.23 -21.25 -12.87
N ASP A 403 -22.09 -21.41 -12.20
CA ASP A 403 -21.02 -20.40 -12.18
C ASP A 403 -20.58 -19.98 -13.59
N ALA A 404 -20.25 -18.69 -13.75
CA ALA A 404 -19.69 -18.15 -14.98
C ALA A 404 -18.19 -17.83 -14.79
N GLY A 405 -17.37 -17.95 -15.83
CA GLY A 405 -15.94 -17.60 -15.73
C GLY A 405 -15.22 -17.48 -17.07
N SER A 406 -14.01 -16.92 -17.10
CA SER A 406 -13.21 -16.78 -18.34
C SER A 406 -12.53 -18.07 -18.80
N PRO A 407 -12.24 -18.26 -20.11
CA PRO A 407 -11.45 -19.37 -20.63
C PRO A 407 -10.01 -19.41 -20.06
N GLU A 408 -9.35 -20.56 -20.11
CA GLU A 408 -7.92 -20.69 -19.75
C GLU A 408 -7.01 -19.97 -20.76
N GLY A 409 -6.15 -19.07 -20.27
CA GLY A 409 -5.06 -18.49 -21.06
C GLY A 409 -5.36 -17.19 -21.80
N ASP A 410 -6.54 -16.61 -21.63
CA ASP A 410 -7.02 -15.41 -22.36
C ASP A 410 -6.95 -14.11 -21.51
N ASP A 411 -6.24 -14.13 -20.39
CA ASP A 411 -5.94 -12.93 -19.57
C ASP A 411 -4.95 -12.03 -20.34
N LEU A 412 -5.44 -11.28 -21.34
CA LEU A 412 -4.64 -10.39 -22.17
C LEU A 412 -4.02 -9.23 -21.36
N TYR A 413 -4.54 -8.98 -20.14
CA TYR A 413 -4.03 -7.97 -19.21
C TYR A 413 -3.81 -8.54 -17.80
N PHE A 414 -2.67 -8.21 -17.19
CA PHE A 414 -2.31 -8.60 -15.81
C PHE A 414 -3.36 -8.20 -14.75
N GLU A 415 -4.20 -7.20 -15.03
CA GLU A 415 -5.26 -6.70 -14.13
C GLU A 415 -6.57 -7.52 -14.21
N GLU A 416 -6.66 -8.45 -15.17
CA GLU A 416 -7.76 -9.42 -15.35
C GLU A 416 -7.44 -10.79 -14.72
N ALA A 417 -6.19 -11.00 -14.31
CA ALA A 417 -5.72 -12.20 -13.62
C ALA A 417 -5.89 -12.11 -12.09
N PRO A 418 -6.04 -13.27 -11.40
CA PRO A 418 -6.25 -14.61 -11.95
C PRO A 418 -7.72 -14.81 -12.37
N LYS A 419 -7.98 -15.78 -13.27
CA LYS A 419 -9.30 -16.30 -13.70
C LYS A 419 -10.48 -15.68 -12.93
N SER A 420 -11.29 -14.85 -13.58
CA SER A 420 -12.52 -14.33 -12.96
C SER A 420 -13.58 -15.43 -12.88
N HIS A 421 -13.57 -16.20 -11.79
CA HIS A 421 -14.76 -16.95 -11.37
C HIS A 421 -15.77 -15.94 -10.82
N VAL A 422 -16.95 -15.88 -11.43
CA VAL A 422 -18.05 -15.01 -10.97
C VAL A 422 -19.14 -15.90 -10.40
N GLU A 423 -19.21 -15.91 -9.07
CA GLU A 423 -20.29 -16.58 -8.35
C GLU A 423 -21.63 -15.87 -8.60
N PRO A 424 -22.74 -16.59 -8.70
CA PRO A 424 -24.07 -15.99 -8.72
C PRO A 424 -24.27 -15.06 -7.52
N PRO A 425 -24.79 -13.83 -7.71
CA PRO A 425 -25.10 -12.95 -6.60
C PRO A 425 -26.11 -13.61 -5.65
N PRO A 426 -25.88 -13.54 -4.32
CA PRO A 426 -26.69 -14.27 -3.35
C PRO A 426 -28.08 -13.65 -3.15
N GLU A 427 -28.26 -12.37 -3.48
CA GLU A 427 -29.53 -11.66 -3.38
C GLU A 427 -30.15 -11.45 -4.77
N PRO A 428 -31.47 -11.60 -4.92
CA PRO A 428 -32.14 -11.36 -6.20
C PRO A 428 -32.07 -9.87 -6.55
N PHE A 429 -31.73 -9.60 -7.81
CA PHE A 429 -31.63 -8.25 -8.33
C PHE A 429 -32.14 -8.20 -9.77
N ALA A 430 -32.53 -7.02 -10.21
CA ALA A 430 -32.85 -6.75 -11.61
C ALA A 430 -31.86 -5.74 -12.19
N LEU A 431 -31.53 -5.87 -13.47
CA LEU A 431 -30.75 -4.89 -14.22
C LEU A 431 -31.61 -4.15 -15.24
N GLY A 432 -31.22 -2.93 -15.55
CA GLY A 432 -31.76 -2.21 -16.70
C GLY A 432 -31.58 -3.06 -17.95
N ALA A 433 -32.67 -3.28 -18.69
CA ALA A 433 -32.66 -4.01 -19.95
C ALA A 433 -31.66 -3.43 -20.95
N THR A 434 -31.40 -2.12 -20.83
CA THR A 434 -30.45 -1.33 -21.60
C THR A 434 -29.73 -0.35 -20.65
N GLU A 435 -28.75 0.37 -21.18
CA GLU A 435 -28.20 1.57 -20.55
C GLU A 435 -29.27 2.65 -20.38
N VAL A 436 -29.04 3.59 -19.46
CA VAL A 436 -29.90 4.75 -19.26
C VAL A 436 -29.78 5.66 -20.48
N THR A 437 -30.92 6.01 -21.06
CA THR A 437 -30.99 6.83 -22.27
C THR A 437 -30.94 8.33 -21.98
N PHE A 438 -30.61 9.15 -22.98
CA PHE A 438 -30.78 10.60 -22.88
C PHE A 438 -32.21 11.01 -22.51
N ASP A 439 -33.24 10.37 -23.07
CA ASP A 439 -34.65 10.68 -22.72
C ASP A 439 -34.97 10.46 -21.23
N GLU A 440 -34.33 9.46 -20.61
CA GLU A 440 -34.48 9.15 -19.20
C GLU A 440 -33.66 10.09 -18.33
N TYR A 441 -32.40 10.33 -18.69
CA TYR A 441 -31.52 11.23 -17.94
C TYR A 441 -31.99 12.70 -18.03
N ASP A 442 -32.47 13.15 -19.18
CA ASP A 442 -32.96 14.52 -19.38
C ASP A 442 -34.15 14.81 -18.47
N ARG A 443 -35.01 13.81 -18.22
CA ARG A 443 -36.10 13.92 -17.23
C ARG A 443 -35.57 14.15 -15.82
N PHE A 444 -34.51 13.45 -15.43
CA PHE A 444 -33.84 13.67 -14.17
C PHE A 444 -33.20 15.06 -14.10
N ALA A 445 -32.44 15.45 -15.12
CA ALA A 445 -31.77 16.74 -15.18
C ALA A 445 -32.76 17.91 -15.11
N CYS A 446 -33.85 17.83 -15.89
CA CYS A 446 -34.94 18.79 -15.84
C CYS A 446 -35.65 18.83 -14.48
N ALA A 447 -35.95 17.66 -13.89
CA ALA A 447 -36.66 17.59 -12.60
C ALA A 447 -35.83 18.08 -11.41
N THR A 448 -34.50 18.11 -11.54
CA THR A 448 -33.58 18.48 -10.45
C THR A 448 -32.86 19.80 -10.67
N GLY A 449 -33.05 20.43 -11.83
CA GLY A 449 -32.35 21.67 -12.18
C GLY A 449 -30.91 21.47 -12.63
N ARG A 450 -30.44 20.23 -12.81
CA ARG A 450 -29.08 19.93 -13.29
C ARG A 450 -28.89 20.26 -14.76
N GLU A 451 -27.66 20.53 -15.17
CA GLU A 451 -27.30 20.72 -16.58
C GLU A 451 -27.54 19.45 -17.40
N LEU A 452 -27.83 19.64 -18.69
CA LEU A 452 -27.98 18.52 -19.61
C LEU A 452 -26.59 18.09 -20.08
N PRO A 453 -26.26 16.80 -20.02
CA PRO A 453 -24.96 16.31 -20.48
C PRO A 453 -24.84 16.48 -21.99
N ASN A 454 -23.61 16.64 -22.47
CA ASN A 454 -23.30 16.78 -23.89
C ASN A 454 -23.64 15.47 -24.64
N ASP A 455 -24.17 15.58 -25.86
CA ASP A 455 -24.50 14.43 -26.71
C ASP A 455 -23.50 14.22 -27.85
N GLY A 456 -22.36 14.92 -27.81
CA GLY A 456 -21.33 14.88 -28.84
C GLY A 456 -21.79 15.41 -30.20
N GLY A 457 -22.99 16.00 -30.29
CA GLY A 457 -23.65 16.31 -31.56
C GLY A 457 -24.19 15.08 -32.31
N TRP A 458 -24.21 13.90 -31.69
CA TRP A 458 -24.69 12.64 -32.29
C TRP A 458 -26.20 12.40 -32.10
N GLY A 459 -26.84 13.31 -31.36
CA GLY A 459 -28.25 13.32 -31.07
C GLY A 459 -28.58 12.63 -29.74
N ARG A 460 -29.74 13.03 -29.19
CA ARG A 460 -30.28 12.55 -27.91
C ARG A 460 -31.32 11.43 -28.13
N GLY A 461 -32.28 11.30 -27.22
CA GLY A 461 -33.39 10.37 -27.35
C GLY A 461 -33.07 9.02 -26.73
N ARG A 462 -33.24 7.96 -27.52
CA ARG A 462 -32.96 6.56 -27.11
C ARG A 462 -31.49 6.16 -27.15
N ARG A 463 -30.57 7.04 -27.51
CA ARG A 463 -29.13 6.78 -27.37
C ARG A 463 -28.76 6.78 -25.87
N PRO A 464 -27.76 5.98 -25.44
CA PRO A 464 -27.31 5.98 -24.07
C PRO A 464 -26.82 7.38 -23.68
N VAL A 465 -27.09 7.80 -22.44
CA VAL A 465 -26.51 9.03 -21.92
C VAL A 465 -24.99 8.86 -21.81
N ILE A 466 -24.25 9.83 -22.34
CA ILE A 466 -22.79 9.93 -22.28
C ILE A 466 -22.40 11.26 -21.61
N ASP A 467 -21.10 11.49 -21.39
CA ASP A 467 -20.60 12.69 -20.71
C ASP A 467 -21.26 12.90 -19.32
N VAL A 468 -21.43 11.80 -18.58
CA VAL A 468 -21.88 11.78 -17.19
C VAL A 468 -20.83 11.13 -16.30
N ASP A 469 -20.55 11.75 -15.16
CA ASP A 469 -19.62 11.20 -14.18
C ASP A 469 -20.29 10.14 -13.28
N TRP A 470 -19.51 9.51 -12.40
CA TRP A 470 -20.04 8.47 -11.51
C TRP A 470 -21.05 9.04 -10.50
N HIS A 471 -20.84 10.26 -10.03
CA HIS A 471 -21.72 10.90 -9.05
C HIS A 471 -23.08 11.28 -9.66
N ASP A 472 -23.09 11.66 -10.93
CA ASP A 472 -24.27 11.90 -11.75
C ASP A 472 -25.11 10.63 -11.89
N ALA A 473 -24.47 9.51 -12.22
CA ALA A 473 -25.12 8.21 -12.33
C ALA A 473 -25.75 7.76 -11.00
N VAL A 474 -25.01 7.93 -9.88
CA VAL A 474 -25.52 7.66 -8.52
C VAL A 474 -26.66 8.60 -8.15
N ALA A 475 -26.58 9.88 -8.52
CA ALA A 475 -27.62 10.86 -8.24
C ALA A 475 -28.92 10.55 -9.00
N TYR A 476 -28.81 10.09 -10.25
CA TYR A 476 -29.93 9.60 -11.05
C TYR A 476 -30.59 8.40 -10.36
N ALA A 477 -29.81 7.39 -9.97
CA ALA A 477 -30.34 6.21 -9.26
C ALA A 477 -31.07 6.61 -7.96
N LYS A 478 -30.45 7.45 -7.12
CA LYS A 478 -31.06 7.95 -5.87
C LYS A 478 -32.33 8.76 -6.11
N TRP A 479 -32.38 9.55 -7.17
CA TRP A 479 -33.58 10.29 -7.55
C TRP A 479 -34.70 9.36 -7.99
N LEU A 480 -34.40 8.37 -8.83
CA LEU A 480 -35.39 7.41 -9.30
C LEU A 480 -35.92 6.56 -8.14
N SER A 481 -35.06 6.14 -7.22
CA SER A 481 -35.44 5.45 -5.99
C SER A 481 -36.47 6.24 -5.18
N ARG A 482 -36.18 7.52 -4.92
CA ARG A 482 -37.10 8.41 -4.19
C ARG A 482 -38.43 8.61 -4.93
N ARG A 483 -38.42 8.69 -6.26
CA ARG A 483 -39.64 8.91 -7.05
C ARG A 483 -40.52 7.67 -7.17
N THR A 484 -39.94 6.49 -7.06
CA THR A 484 -40.64 5.23 -7.36
C THR A 484 -40.90 4.38 -6.13
N GLY A 485 -40.20 4.63 -5.03
CA GLY A 485 -40.22 3.79 -3.82
C GLY A 485 -39.39 2.51 -3.95
N LYS A 486 -38.73 2.28 -5.10
CA LYS A 486 -37.86 1.13 -5.35
C LYS A 486 -36.40 1.44 -4.99
N LYS A 487 -35.57 0.41 -4.83
CA LYS A 487 -34.14 0.56 -4.50
C LYS A 487 -33.28 0.46 -5.76
N TYR A 488 -33.14 1.58 -6.48
CA TYR A 488 -32.21 1.69 -7.60
C TYR A 488 -30.80 2.11 -7.14
N ARG A 489 -29.80 1.52 -7.78
CA ARG A 489 -28.36 1.79 -7.60
C ARG A 489 -27.59 1.48 -8.90
N LEU A 490 -26.28 1.69 -8.89
CA LEU A 490 -25.39 1.10 -9.90
C LEU A 490 -25.18 -0.38 -9.58
N PRO A 491 -24.98 -1.24 -10.60
CA PRO A 491 -24.58 -2.62 -10.37
C PRO A 491 -23.20 -2.68 -9.70
N SER A 492 -22.94 -3.73 -8.93
CA SER A 492 -21.56 -4.08 -8.60
C SER A 492 -20.85 -4.62 -9.85
N GLU A 493 -19.52 -4.59 -9.83
CA GLU A 493 -18.68 -5.18 -10.87
C GLU A 493 -19.02 -6.67 -11.09
N ALA A 494 -19.30 -7.39 -10.00
CA ALA A 494 -19.65 -8.81 -10.04
C ALA A 494 -21.03 -9.05 -10.65
N GLU A 495 -22.05 -8.29 -10.23
CA GLU A 495 -23.39 -8.37 -10.82
C GLU A 495 -23.38 -8.06 -12.31
N TRP A 496 -22.60 -7.04 -12.69
CA TRP A 496 -22.44 -6.66 -14.09
C TRP A 496 -21.82 -7.79 -14.91
N GLU A 497 -20.71 -8.38 -14.46
CA GLU A 497 -20.03 -9.45 -15.21
C GLU A 497 -20.89 -10.71 -15.28
N TYR A 498 -21.54 -11.08 -14.18
CA TYR A 498 -22.46 -12.22 -14.14
C TYR A 498 -23.57 -12.07 -15.17
N ALA A 499 -24.21 -10.90 -15.17
CA ALA A 499 -25.28 -10.59 -16.09
C ALA A 499 -24.81 -10.47 -17.54
N ALA A 500 -23.61 -9.92 -17.79
CA ALA A 500 -23.04 -9.81 -19.13
C ALA A 500 -22.78 -11.19 -19.73
N ARG A 501 -22.24 -12.11 -18.93
CA ARG A 501 -21.97 -13.49 -19.33
C ARG A 501 -23.22 -14.31 -19.57
N ALA A 502 -24.29 -14.09 -18.79
CA ALA A 502 -25.56 -14.80 -18.93
C ALA A 502 -25.39 -16.34 -19.06
N GLY A 503 -24.53 -16.90 -18.21
CA GLY A 503 -24.19 -18.33 -18.18
C GLY A 503 -23.06 -18.77 -19.12
N SER A 504 -22.53 -17.89 -19.95
CA SER A 504 -21.40 -18.18 -20.83
C SER A 504 -20.05 -18.12 -20.10
N THR A 505 -19.13 -19.00 -20.52
CA THR A 505 -17.72 -19.00 -20.09
C THR A 505 -16.74 -18.56 -21.19
N THR A 506 -17.24 -18.10 -22.34
CA THR A 506 -16.42 -17.69 -23.49
C THR A 506 -16.01 -16.22 -23.39
N ARG A 507 -15.20 -15.75 -24.34
CA ARG A 507 -14.73 -14.36 -24.46
C ARG A 507 -15.88 -13.36 -24.48
N TYR A 508 -16.90 -13.66 -25.28
CA TYR A 508 -18.15 -12.91 -25.37
C TYR A 508 -19.31 -13.79 -24.90
N PHE A 509 -20.48 -13.22 -24.59
CA PHE A 509 -21.64 -14.05 -24.23
C PHE A 509 -22.15 -14.92 -25.39
N TRP A 510 -21.83 -14.54 -26.63
CA TRP A 510 -22.21 -15.26 -27.85
C TRP A 510 -21.16 -16.27 -28.33
N GLY A 511 -20.05 -16.45 -27.61
CA GLY A 511 -18.95 -17.34 -28.01
C GLY A 511 -17.61 -16.62 -28.07
N ASP A 512 -16.67 -17.18 -28.83
CA ASP A 512 -15.32 -16.62 -29.03
C ASP A 512 -15.15 -15.92 -30.41
N GLU A 513 -16.17 -15.99 -31.26
CA GLU A 513 -16.17 -15.45 -32.62
C GLU A 513 -16.32 -13.92 -32.64
N VAL A 514 -15.27 -13.24 -33.10
CA VAL A 514 -15.23 -11.77 -33.19
C VAL A 514 -16.05 -11.22 -34.36
N GLU A 515 -16.22 -12.00 -35.42
CA GLU A 515 -16.98 -11.68 -36.62
C GLU A 515 -18.47 -11.47 -36.31
N SER A 516 -18.96 -12.16 -35.29
CA SER A 516 -20.35 -12.06 -34.83
C SER A 516 -20.64 -10.78 -34.04
N THR A 517 -19.63 -9.95 -33.72
CA THR A 517 -19.78 -8.80 -32.82
C THR A 517 -20.88 -7.84 -33.27
N CYS A 518 -20.93 -7.43 -34.54
CA CYS A 518 -21.94 -6.48 -35.03
C CYS A 518 -23.39 -7.00 -34.98
N THR A 519 -23.61 -8.28 -34.65
CA THR A 519 -24.95 -8.82 -34.35
C THR A 519 -25.38 -8.51 -32.92
N TYR A 520 -24.42 -8.43 -31.99
CA TYR A 520 -24.62 -8.42 -30.54
C TYR A 520 -24.14 -7.15 -29.85
N ALA A 521 -23.28 -6.35 -30.48
CA ALA A 521 -22.59 -5.22 -29.88
C ALA A 521 -22.19 -4.15 -30.90
N ASN A 522 -22.17 -2.89 -30.45
CA ASN A 522 -21.54 -1.77 -31.16
C ASN A 522 -20.08 -1.63 -30.73
N GLY A 523 -19.14 -1.84 -31.62
CA GLY A 523 -17.72 -1.64 -31.35
C GLY A 523 -17.02 -0.96 -32.52
N TYR A 524 -15.69 -0.83 -32.44
CA TYR A 524 -14.95 -0.11 -33.48
C TYR A 524 -14.94 -0.92 -34.78
N ASP A 525 -15.92 -0.72 -35.64
CA ASP A 525 -16.16 -1.49 -36.85
C ASP A 525 -15.82 -0.70 -38.12
N LEU A 526 -16.26 -1.15 -39.29
CA LEU A 526 -15.98 -0.44 -40.56
C LEU A 526 -16.64 0.95 -40.64
N SER A 527 -17.85 1.11 -40.10
CA SER A 527 -18.53 2.42 -40.05
C SER A 527 -17.82 3.39 -39.12
N ALA A 528 -17.48 2.95 -37.90
CA ALA A 528 -16.73 3.76 -36.94
C ALA A 528 -15.32 4.09 -37.45
N LYS A 529 -14.63 3.13 -38.08
CA LYS A 529 -13.31 3.34 -38.71
C LYS A 529 -13.36 4.36 -39.83
N GLY A 530 -14.40 4.33 -40.65
CA GLY A 530 -14.61 5.30 -41.72
C GLY A 530 -14.79 6.73 -41.22
N ALA A 531 -15.26 6.91 -39.97
CA ALA A 531 -15.49 8.23 -39.38
C ALA A 531 -14.35 8.73 -38.46
N HIS A 532 -13.65 7.85 -37.75
CA HIS A 532 -12.75 8.24 -36.65
C HIS A 532 -11.28 7.80 -36.79
N HIS A 533 -10.96 6.86 -37.69
CA HIS A 533 -9.59 6.49 -38.05
C HIS A 533 -8.62 6.19 -36.88
N TYR A 534 -9.08 5.54 -35.81
CA TYR A 534 -8.19 5.02 -34.76
C TYR A 534 -7.19 3.99 -35.32
N TYR A 535 -6.00 3.96 -34.70
CA TYR A 535 -4.84 3.18 -35.16
C TYR A 535 -4.81 1.72 -34.66
N TRP A 536 -5.87 1.28 -33.97
CA TRP A 536 -6.02 -0.08 -33.47
C TRP A 536 -6.96 -0.91 -34.35
N ASP A 537 -6.95 -2.22 -34.12
CA ASP A 537 -7.79 -3.17 -34.86
C ASP A 537 -9.26 -2.81 -34.79
N HIS A 538 -9.92 -2.91 -35.93
CA HIS A 538 -11.37 -2.78 -36.03
C HIS A 538 -12.01 -4.15 -36.11
N LEU A 539 -13.29 -4.22 -35.78
CA LEU A 539 -14.11 -5.39 -35.98
C LEU A 539 -14.22 -5.69 -37.49
N PRO A 540 -14.18 -6.96 -37.88
CA PRO A 540 -14.33 -7.38 -39.27
C PRO A 540 -15.81 -7.42 -39.69
N CYS A 541 -16.57 -6.38 -39.31
CA CYS A 541 -17.99 -6.24 -39.59
C CYS A 541 -18.38 -4.76 -39.73
N ASP A 542 -19.62 -4.50 -40.13
CA ASP A 542 -20.18 -3.16 -40.29
C ASP A 542 -21.63 -3.16 -39.82
N ASP A 543 -21.93 -2.40 -38.76
CA ASP A 543 -23.25 -2.23 -38.18
C ASP A 543 -23.93 -0.92 -38.63
N GLY A 544 -23.24 -0.09 -39.43
CA GLY A 544 -23.75 1.19 -39.92
C GLY A 544 -23.68 2.34 -38.90
N GLN A 545 -23.11 2.13 -37.71
CA GLN A 545 -23.04 3.12 -36.63
C GLN A 545 -21.61 3.64 -36.47
N ALA A 546 -21.40 4.90 -36.88
CA ALA A 546 -20.12 5.56 -36.67
C ALA A 546 -19.83 5.96 -35.21
N ASN A 547 -20.84 5.94 -34.32
CA ASN A 547 -20.77 6.37 -32.92
C ASN A 547 -21.73 5.49 -32.08
N ILE A 548 -22.05 5.91 -30.84
CA ILE A 548 -23.09 5.25 -30.00
C ILE A 548 -24.39 5.04 -30.79
N ALA A 549 -25.02 3.88 -30.62
CA ALA A 549 -26.29 3.51 -31.26
C ALA A 549 -27.49 3.77 -30.31
N PRO A 550 -28.73 3.83 -30.81
CA PRO A 550 -29.90 3.75 -29.92
C PRO A 550 -29.86 2.44 -29.13
N VAL A 551 -30.22 2.49 -27.85
CA VAL A 551 -30.20 1.28 -27.01
C VAL A 551 -31.15 0.20 -27.51
N GLY A 552 -30.74 -1.06 -27.41
CA GLY A 552 -31.43 -2.23 -27.91
C GLY A 552 -31.38 -2.39 -29.44
N SER A 553 -30.34 -1.87 -30.08
CA SER A 553 -30.13 -2.03 -31.54
C SER A 553 -29.58 -3.41 -31.92
N TYR A 554 -28.93 -4.09 -30.98
CA TYR A 554 -28.30 -5.40 -31.18
C TYR A 554 -29.07 -6.50 -30.47
N GLN A 555 -28.74 -7.76 -30.74
CA GLN A 555 -29.41 -8.88 -30.06
C GLN A 555 -29.04 -8.92 -28.56
N PRO A 556 -30.01 -9.22 -27.68
CA PRO A 556 -29.74 -9.34 -26.26
C PRO A 556 -28.98 -10.63 -25.94
N ASN A 557 -28.36 -10.67 -24.77
CA ASN A 557 -27.84 -11.91 -24.22
C ASN A 557 -28.98 -12.83 -23.71
N PRO A 558 -28.70 -14.08 -23.31
CA PRO A 558 -29.71 -15.01 -22.81
C PRO A 558 -30.54 -14.55 -21.59
N PHE A 559 -30.15 -13.47 -20.92
CA PHE A 559 -30.93 -12.84 -19.84
C PHE A 559 -31.81 -11.68 -20.33
N ASP A 560 -32.02 -11.54 -21.64
CA ASP A 560 -32.77 -10.42 -22.25
C ASP A 560 -32.17 -9.03 -21.96
N LEU A 561 -30.87 -8.98 -21.66
CA LEU A 561 -30.11 -7.74 -21.48
C LEU A 561 -29.42 -7.34 -22.78
N PHE A 562 -29.63 -6.10 -23.19
CA PHE A 562 -29.08 -5.51 -24.39
C PHE A 562 -27.81 -4.71 -24.07
N ASP A 563 -26.96 -4.59 -25.08
CA ASP A 563 -25.80 -3.70 -25.09
C ASP A 563 -24.87 -3.92 -23.88
N MET A 564 -24.85 -5.14 -23.30
CA MET A 564 -23.93 -5.48 -22.21
C MET A 564 -22.48 -5.45 -22.68
N ILE A 565 -22.25 -5.48 -23.99
CA ILE A 565 -20.95 -5.37 -24.62
C ILE A 565 -21.05 -4.31 -25.71
N GLY A 566 -20.11 -3.37 -25.75
CA GLY A 566 -20.08 -2.29 -26.73
C GLY A 566 -21.01 -1.12 -26.42
N ASN A 567 -21.27 -0.28 -27.41
CA ASN A 567 -22.06 0.95 -27.36
C ASN A 567 -21.42 2.00 -26.44
N VAL A 568 -21.59 1.90 -25.13
CA VAL A 568 -20.89 2.72 -24.14
C VAL A 568 -20.35 1.84 -23.01
N GLN A 569 -19.20 2.25 -22.46
CA GLN A 569 -18.76 1.69 -21.19
C GLN A 569 -19.75 2.09 -20.10
N GLU A 570 -19.75 1.33 -19.01
CA GLU A 570 -20.72 1.53 -17.95
C GLU A 570 -20.08 1.63 -16.57
N TRP A 571 -20.47 2.67 -15.84
CA TRP A 571 -20.13 2.81 -14.43
C TRP A 571 -20.70 1.67 -13.58
N THR A 572 -19.84 1.09 -12.73
CA THR A 572 -20.25 0.20 -11.63
C THR A 572 -20.05 0.87 -10.27
N ALA A 573 -20.57 0.26 -9.21
CA ALA A 573 -20.46 0.80 -7.85
C ALA A 573 -19.04 0.68 -7.26
N ASP A 574 -18.25 -0.26 -7.74
CA ASP A 574 -16.97 -0.69 -7.17
C ASP A 574 -15.85 0.34 -7.31
N CYS A 575 -15.02 0.43 -6.27
CA CYS A 575 -13.72 1.09 -6.36
C CYS A 575 -12.75 0.21 -7.16
N TRP A 576 -11.89 0.83 -7.96
CA TRP A 576 -10.84 0.10 -8.65
C TRP A 576 -9.79 -0.43 -7.66
N GLN A 577 -9.43 -1.70 -7.80
CA GLN A 577 -8.38 -2.34 -7.00
C GLN A 577 -7.23 -2.82 -7.91
N ALA A 578 -6.02 -2.33 -7.64
CA ALA A 578 -4.83 -2.76 -8.35
C ALA A 578 -4.34 -4.12 -7.79
N GLY A 579 -4.12 -5.11 -8.67
CA GLY A 579 -3.61 -6.45 -8.27
C GLY A 579 -4.55 -7.63 -8.52
N GLY A 580 -5.68 -7.43 -9.21
CA GLY A 580 -6.59 -8.50 -9.62
C GLY A 580 -8.00 -8.37 -9.03
N LYS A 581 -8.90 -9.24 -9.48
CA LYS A 581 -10.33 -9.25 -9.13
C LYS A 581 -10.58 -10.13 -7.89
N THR A 582 -11.39 -9.66 -6.94
CA THR A 582 -12.09 -10.54 -5.98
C THR A 582 -13.59 -10.27 -6.14
N LEU A 583 -14.23 -11.01 -7.06
CA LEU A 583 -15.66 -10.91 -7.33
C LEU A 583 -16.40 -11.85 -6.39
N SER A 584 -16.58 -11.45 -5.13
CA SER A 584 -17.32 -12.24 -4.14
C SER A 584 -18.61 -11.52 -3.74
N GLY A 585 -19.75 -12.16 -4.00
CA GLY A 585 -21.00 -11.92 -3.26
C GLY A 585 -21.84 -10.69 -3.64
N GLY A 586 -21.77 -10.19 -4.88
CA GLY A 586 -22.69 -9.17 -5.40
C GLY A 586 -22.59 -7.76 -4.79
N ASN A 587 -21.86 -7.59 -3.69
CA ASN A 587 -21.64 -6.31 -3.03
C ASN A 587 -20.53 -5.50 -3.71
N ALA A 588 -20.71 -4.18 -3.76
CA ALA A 588 -19.67 -3.27 -4.23
C ALA A 588 -18.43 -3.37 -3.33
N SER A 589 -17.27 -3.59 -3.94
CA SER A 589 -15.99 -3.73 -3.27
C SER A 589 -15.24 -2.39 -3.13
N GLY A 590 -14.47 -2.25 -2.05
CA GLY A 590 -13.61 -1.09 -1.78
C GLY A 590 -14.13 -0.15 -0.67
N SER A 591 -13.19 0.54 -0.01
CA SER A 591 -13.42 1.46 1.11
C SER A 591 -13.32 2.91 0.62
N GLU A 592 -14.38 3.73 0.83
CA GLU A 592 -14.28 5.19 0.60
C GLU A 592 -13.35 5.89 1.60
N ARG A 593 -12.94 5.22 2.69
CA ARG A 593 -12.23 5.82 3.82
C ARG A 593 -10.74 6.07 3.58
N ASP A 594 -10.15 5.47 2.55
CA ASP A 594 -8.69 5.50 2.33
C ASP A 594 -8.26 6.38 1.15
N GLY A 595 -9.16 7.15 0.54
CA GLY A 595 -8.85 7.99 -0.64
C GLY A 595 -8.49 7.21 -1.91
N SER A 596 -8.50 5.87 -1.86
CA SER A 596 -8.21 4.95 -2.98
C SER A 596 -9.37 4.80 -3.97
N CYS A 597 -10.57 5.20 -3.59
CA CYS A 597 -11.77 5.11 -4.44
C CYS A 597 -11.92 6.26 -5.45
N ILE A 598 -10.83 6.98 -5.75
CA ILE A 598 -10.82 7.99 -6.82
C ILE A 598 -11.04 7.37 -8.18
N TRP A 599 -10.65 6.11 -8.38
CA TRP A 599 -10.89 5.33 -9.59
C TRP A 599 -12.08 4.40 -9.36
N ARG A 600 -13.03 4.43 -10.27
CA ARG A 600 -14.20 3.54 -10.29
C ARG A 600 -14.05 2.57 -11.45
N VAL A 601 -14.58 1.36 -11.25
CA VAL A 601 -14.61 0.34 -12.30
C VAL A 601 -15.59 0.76 -13.39
N ILE A 602 -15.20 0.53 -14.64
CA ILE A 602 -16.06 0.61 -15.82
C ILE A 602 -15.99 -0.69 -16.60
N ARG A 603 -17.11 -1.09 -17.21
CA ARG A 603 -17.27 -2.37 -17.90
C ARG A 603 -17.88 -2.20 -19.30
N GLY A 604 -17.85 -3.27 -20.12
CA GLY A 604 -18.59 -3.37 -21.38
C GLY A 604 -17.84 -3.04 -22.66
N GLY A 605 -16.82 -2.16 -22.59
CA GLY A 605 -16.31 -1.53 -23.81
C GLY A 605 -17.32 -0.56 -24.40
N ALA A 606 -17.03 0.02 -25.57
CA ALA A 606 -17.83 1.08 -26.18
C ALA A 606 -17.70 1.04 -27.71
N TRP A 607 -18.44 1.90 -28.42
CA TRP A 607 -18.48 2.02 -29.88
C TRP A 607 -17.11 2.20 -30.57
N GLN A 608 -16.10 2.73 -29.87
CA GLN A 608 -14.73 2.88 -30.37
C GLN A 608 -13.75 1.81 -29.86
N SER A 609 -14.25 0.81 -29.14
CA SER A 609 -13.42 -0.24 -28.57
C SER A 609 -13.02 -1.26 -29.62
N ARG A 610 -11.73 -1.60 -29.63
CA ARG A 610 -11.19 -2.74 -30.39
C ARG A 610 -11.71 -4.07 -29.81
N PRO A 611 -11.61 -5.18 -30.55
CA PRO A 611 -12.12 -6.49 -30.11
C PRO A 611 -11.68 -6.92 -28.71
N ALA A 612 -10.40 -6.69 -28.36
CA ALA A 612 -9.84 -7.07 -27.06
C ALA A 612 -10.48 -6.34 -25.86
N ASN A 613 -11.16 -5.21 -26.09
CA ASN A 613 -11.80 -4.41 -25.07
C ASN A 613 -13.32 -4.66 -24.97
N LEU A 614 -13.86 -5.53 -25.82
CA LEU A 614 -15.28 -5.93 -25.85
C LEU A 614 -15.52 -7.30 -25.19
N GLN A 615 -14.56 -7.84 -24.44
CA GLN A 615 -14.75 -9.12 -23.77
C GLN A 615 -15.62 -8.98 -22.52
N SER A 616 -16.39 -10.00 -22.17
CA SER A 616 -17.21 -10.02 -20.94
C SER A 616 -16.38 -9.80 -19.67
N ALA A 617 -15.13 -10.28 -19.69
CA ALA A 617 -14.17 -10.13 -18.59
C ALA A 617 -13.49 -8.75 -18.56
N HIS A 618 -13.52 -8.00 -19.66
CA HIS A 618 -12.75 -6.78 -19.77
C HIS A 618 -13.21 -5.74 -18.75
N ARG A 619 -12.24 -5.12 -18.09
CA ARG A 619 -12.44 -4.11 -17.05
C ARG A 619 -11.55 -2.91 -17.29
N GLY A 620 -12.15 -1.74 -17.24
CA GLY A 620 -11.45 -0.46 -17.27
C GLY A 620 -11.59 0.29 -15.95
N ARG A 621 -10.92 1.43 -15.87
CA ARG A 621 -11.11 2.41 -14.80
C ARG A 621 -11.17 3.81 -15.34
N LEU A 622 -11.97 4.64 -14.69
CA LEU A 622 -11.90 6.09 -14.83
C LEU A 622 -12.05 6.74 -13.45
N ILE A 623 -11.51 7.95 -13.30
CA ILE A 623 -11.70 8.71 -12.07
C ILE A 623 -13.19 9.04 -11.88
N ALA A 624 -13.70 9.05 -10.65
CA ALA A 624 -15.13 9.20 -10.35
C ALA A 624 -15.75 10.51 -10.90
N ASN A 625 -14.97 11.58 -11.02
CA ASN A 625 -15.35 12.87 -11.59
C ASN A 625 -15.04 13.00 -13.09
N GLY A 626 -14.55 11.93 -13.72
CA GLY A 626 -14.28 11.88 -15.15
C GLY A 626 -15.56 11.57 -15.91
N ALA A 627 -15.67 12.12 -17.11
CA ALA A 627 -16.74 11.81 -18.04
C ALA A 627 -16.18 11.84 -19.47
N ASN A 628 -16.74 11.06 -20.37
CA ASN A 628 -16.39 11.12 -21.79
C ASN A 628 -17.56 10.62 -22.67
N ASN A 629 -17.41 10.81 -23.97
CA ASN A 629 -18.41 10.49 -24.99
C ASN A 629 -18.61 8.98 -25.24
N SER A 630 -18.01 8.12 -24.42
CA SER A 630 -18.02 6.67 -24.58
C SER A 630 -18.33 5.95 -23.28
N LEU A 631 -18.82 6.69 -22.27
CA LEU A 631 -19.08 6.21 -20.93
C LEU A 631 -20.45 6.71 -20.47
N GLY A 632 -21.32 5.76 -20.17
CA GLY A 632 -22.64 5.96 -19.57
C GLY A 632 -22.81 5.04 -18.37
N PHE A 633 -24.03 4.56 -18.15
CA PHE A 633 -24.34 3.62 -17.07
C PHE A 633 -25.69 2.92 -17.27
N ARG A 634 -25.87 1.78 -16.60
CA ARG A 634 -27.18 1.14 -16.40
C ARG A 634 -27.53 1.04 -14.92
N LEU A 635 -28.80 0.74 -14.63
CA LEU A 635 -29.29 0.60 -13.26
C LEU A 635 -29.33 -0.85 -12.81
N ALA A 636 -29.11 -1.05 -11.52
CA ALA A 636 -29.57 -2.23 -10.78
C ALA A 636 -30.73 -1.85 -9.84
N GLU A 637 -31.64 -2.79 -9.60
CA GLU A 637 -32.73 -2.71 -8.62
C GLU A 637 -32.63 -3.90 -7.66
N ASP A 638 -32.54 -3.64 -6.36
CA ASP A 638 -32.62 -4.69 -5.34
C ASP A 638 -34.05 -5.23 -5.27
N LEU A 639 -34.22 -6.54 -5.42
CA LEU A 639 -35.51 -7.20 -5.25
C LEU A 639 -35.67 -7.65 -3.80
N SER A 640 -36.88 -7.56 -3.27
CA SER A 640 -37.16 -8.15 -1.95
C SER A 640 -37.23 -9.67 -2.08
N PRO A 641 -36.61 -10.44 -1.16
CA PRO A 641 -36.67 -11.91 -1.16
C PRO A 641 -38.09 -12.47 -1.11
#